data_AF-A0A0S8HW11-F1
#
_entry.id   AF-A0A0S8HW11-F1
#
_cell.length_a   1.000
_cell.length_b   1.000
_cell.length_c   1.000
_cell.angle_alpha   90.00
_cell.angle_beta   90.00
_cell.angle_gamma   90.00
#
_symmetry.space_group_name_H-M   'P 1'
#
loop_
_entity.id
_entity.type
_entity.pdbx_description
1 polymer ?
#
loop_
_entity_poly.entity_id
_entity_poly.type
_entity_poly.pdbx_seq_one_letter_code
_entity_poly.pdbx_strand_id
1 'polypeptide(L)'
;MKSKGFVMISIVGALCLGAGPGRGWGAEEKKISGEVSLTAQHLNLEGEKAKFNEYGDMQDGFYGDVNFQYERGNYYLDFRGSEIGRKTQGYELLGGKWGSFRYNFSYDQLPNNFTENARTFYSGVGGGSLTYPTHPPSTNFTTWNKFDYSLERKNYAGGLKFDLFKPFYFDVSVARETRKGVYPIGSAGTTPGGIALEIPSPIDYTTDSMKVEVGYNKNPLALSLSYNYSTFQNDHKSVYFRNPSTDNTASTTDNYTLPPDNDCYKFNFRGAVRLPWNSKFNANLAFSRAQSQANLFDSYTANVTAAASNIGVQGRTGVILNDYIFNGKVDTQSYHFTLTSNPLHFLDGKVFYRYYDYDNRSDPITTTDSTATPATFTTHPFSYQKQKAGAELGFRLPASFYLSGGYTYVQTKRDREDISKNQDDILNAELRWTGADFMLAKVGYERLHRRAEFESPQGLSPTDPKNIETYLRRYDAAAKDRDTYKAVLEFFPVQDLSFSFGYKRKNTDYKDTILGLQDDKRDEFTVDADYLILKRVRLFGYFDYEYVKRHQFQRQIPSPTTAYDPTLPPTATAFNWTSTQTERNYGYGLGMELYLIPKKLTLRLQNDYLKSDGYADYTYLLGTNPLPAGRSEDNIDISDWDDYRLQNYLVKVIYHMTPSISFIAGWAYAKYDYDDAQYDGYQYVPATTGSSGAYLTGAYQDPGYRAHVFFLSTGYKF
;
A
#
# COMPACT_ATOMS: atom_id res chain seq x y z
N MET A 1 -4.17 9.17 -8.45
CA MET A 1 -3.67 8.89 -7.10
C MET A 1 -4.57 7.83 -6.48
N LYS A 2 -4.30 6.54 -6.76
CA LYS A 2 -5.16 5.44 -6.31
C LYS A 2 -4.86 5.13 -4.85
N SER A 3 -5.73 5.58 -3.95
CA SER A 3 -5.79 5.05 -2.58
C SER A 3 -6.48 3.69 -2.68
N LYS A 4 -5.76 2.65 -3.12
CA LYS A 4 -6.24 1.27 -2.97
C LYS A 4 -6.26 0.98 -1.48
N GLY A 5 -7.43 1.15 -0.85
CA GLY A 5 -7.70 0.64 0.48
C GLY A 5 -7.51 -0.87 0.43
N PHE A 6 -6.35 -1.34 0.89
CA PHE A 6 -6.10 -2.75 1.09
C PHE A 6 -6.99 -3.21 2.26
N VAL A 7 -8.15 -3.77 1.95
CA VAL A 7 -8.88 -4.60 2.91
C VAL A 7 -8.27 -5.99 2.83
N MET A 8 -7.29 -6.24 3.70
CA MET A 8 -6.77 -7.57 3.95
C MET A 8 -7.88 -8.35 4.68
N ILE A 9 -8.74 -9.05 3.93
CA ILE A 9 -9.63 -10.07 4.53
C ILE A 9 -8.73 -11.22 4.96
N SER A 10 -8.23 -11.09 6.18
CA SER A 10 -7.57 -12.17 6.88
C SER A 10 -8.65 -13.20 7.19
N ILE A 11 -8.68 -14.31 6.47
CA ILE A 11 -9.26 -15.54 7.00
C ILE A 11 -8.31 -15.98 8.12
N VAL A 12 -8.43 -15.33 9.27
CA VAL A 12 -7.73 -15.74 10.49
C VAL A 12 -8.37 -17.06 10.91
N GLY A 13 -7.67 -18.15 10.62
CA GLY A 13 -7.86 -19.40 11.33
C GLY A 13 -7.54 -19.19 12.81
N ALA A 14 -8.56 -18.83 13.59
CA ALA A 14 -8.48 -18.76 15.04
C ALA A 14 -8.29 -20.18 15.61
N LEU A 15 -7.04 -20.57 15.83
CA LEU A 15 -6.69 -21.70 16.67
C LEU A 15 -6.87 -21.28 18.14
N CYS A 16 -8.05 -21.56 18.70
CA CYS A 16 -8.27 -21.51 20.14
C CYS A 16 -7.56 -22.70 20.80
N LEU A 17 -6.44 -22.44 21.47
CA LEU A 17 -5.87 -23.33 22.47
C LEU A 17 -6.07 -22.70 23.86
N GLY A 18 -7.12 -23.14 24.54
CA GLY A 18 -7.31 -22.88 25.97
C GLY A 18 -6.62 -23.98 26.77
N ALA A 19 -5.57 -23.65 27.50
CA ALA A 19 -4.99 -24.50 28.53
C ALA A 19 -5.04 -23.78 29.88
N GLY A 20 -5.89 -24.25 30.79
CA GLY A 20 -5.92 -23.83 32.20
C GLY A 20 -4.84 -24.52 33.04
N PRO A 21 -4.48 -23.99 34.22
CA PRO A 21 -3.24 -24.32 34.90
C PRO A 21 -3.37 -25.53 35.83
N GLY A 22 -2.42 -26.45 35.75
CA GLY A 22 -2.13 -27.43 36.80
C GLY A 22 -0.67 -27.30 37.23
N ARG A 23 -0.43 -26.73 38.41
CA ARG A 23 0.88 -26.78 39.08
C ARG A 23 0.98 -28.11 39.83
N GLY A 24 1.96 -28.93 39.45
CA GLY A 24 2.50 -30.00 40.26
C GLY A 24 4.02 -30.01 40.09
N TRP A 25 4.78 -29.85 41.17
CA TRP A 25 6.23 -30.03 41.16
C TRP A 25 6.55 -31.52 41.25
N GLY A 26 7.44 -32.01 40.36
CA GLY A 26 8.16 -33.26 40.56
C GLY A 26 8.03 -34.32 39.45
N ALA A 27 8.49 -34.02 38.23
CA ALA A 27 9.10 -34.92 37.24
C ALA A 27 9.38 -34.07 35.99
N GLU A 28 10.50 -34.26 35.28
CA GLU A 28 10.71 -33.64 33.95
C GLU A 28 9.72 -34.28 32.96
N GLU A 29 8.50 -33.77 32.95
CA GLU A 29 7.44 -34.23 32.05
C GLU A 29 7.75 -33.70 30.65
N LYS A 30 8.15 -34.60 29.75
CA LYS A 30 8.26 -34.29 28.33
C LYS A 30 6.84 -34.02 27.83
N LYS A 31 6.57 -32.79 27.41
CA LYS A 31 5.27 -32.42 26.83
C LYS A 31 5.45 -32.30 25.33
N ILE A 32 4.90 -33.27 24.62
CA ILE A 32 4.68 -33.17 23.18
C ILE A 32 3.21 -32.80 23.03
N SER A 33 2.92 -31.77 22.26
CA SER A 33 1.56 -31.44 21.87
C SER A 33 1.54 -30.90 20.46
N GLY A 34 0.47 -31.13 19.73
CA GLY A 34 0.38 -30.60 18.37
C GLY A 34 -0.97 -30.83 17.72
N GLU A 35 -1.07 -30.37 16.48
CA GLU A 35 -2.20 -30.60 15.61
C GLU A 35 -1.69 -30.83 14.18
N VAL A 36 -2.17 -31.91 13.54
CA VAL A 36 -1.99 -32.10 12.10
C VAL A 36 -3.37 -32.09 11.47
N SER A 37 -3.52 -31.34 10.38
CA SER A 37 -4.75 -31.33 9.60
C SER A 37 -4.51 -31.59 8.13
N LEU A 38 -5.50 -32.22 7.50
CA LEU A 38 -5.56 -32.46 6.07
C LEU A 38 -6.90 -31.93 5.57
N THR A 39 -6.84 -31.08 4.55
CA THR A 39 -8.02 -30.46 3.94
C THR A 39 -8.12 -30.86 2.48
N ALA A 40 -9.25 -31.46 2.11
CA ALA A 40 -9.68 -31.65 0.73
C ALA A 40 -10.52 -30.45 0.31
N GLN A 41 -10.26 -29.91 -0.88
CA GLN A 41 -10.94 -28.73 -1.41
C GLN A 41 -11.39 -28.97 -2.85
N HIS A 42 -12.59 -28.47 -3.16
CA HIS A 42 -13.10 -28.34 -4.52
C HIS A 42 -13.48 -26.89 -4.82
N LEU A 43 -13.03 -26.37 -5.95
CA LEU A 43 -13.32 -25.03 -6.45
C LEU A 43 -14.15 -25.11 -7.73
N ASN A 44 -15.33 -24.49 -7.72
CA ASN A 44 -16.07 -24.15 -8.92
C ASN A 44 -16.00 -22.64 -9.13
N LEU A 45 -15.38 -22.20 -10.21
CA LEU A 45 -15.09 -20.79 -10.50
C LEU A 45 -15.57 -20.42 -11.90
N GLU A 46 -16.32 -19.33 -11.98
CA GLU A 46 -16.71 -18.63 -13.21
C GLU A 46 -16.05 -17.23 -13.20
N GLY A 47 -15.55 -16.76 -14.34
CA GLY A 47 -14.87 -15.46 -14.46
C GLY A 47 -13.36 -15.52 -14.20
N GLU A 48 -12.79 -14.41 -13.75
CA GLU A 48 -11.33 -14.22 -13.71
C GLU A 48 -10.66 -14.84 -12.48
N LYS A 49 -9.89 -15.89 -12.73
CA LYS A 49 -9.18 -16.64 -11.68
C LYS A 49 -8.02 -15.86 -11.06
N ALA A 50 -7.30 -15.03 -11.83
CA ALA A 50 -6.23 -14.23 -11.25
C ALA A 50 -6.77 -13.31 -10.17
N LYS A 51 -7.93 -12.68 -10.39
CA LYS A 51 -8.53 -11.76 -9.42
C LYS A 51 -9.05 -12.48 -8.19
N PHE A 52 -9.71 -13.63 -8.34
CA PHE A 52 -10.14 -14.46 -7.20
C PHE A 52 -8.95 -14.90 -6.34
N ASN A 53 -7.84 -15.25 -6.98
CA ASN A 53 -6.59 -15.65 -6.35
C ASN A 53 -5.54 -14.53 -6.30
N GLU A 54 -5.92 -13.25 -6.21
CA GLU A 54 -4.94 -12.14 -6.34
C GLU A 54 -3.76 -12.31 -5.38
N TYR A 55 -4.00 -12.76 -4.14
CA TYR A 55 -2.97 -13.11 -3.15
C TYR A 55 -3.09 -14.56 -2.63
N GLY A 56 -3.70 -15.45 -3.42
CA GLY A 56 -4.08 -16.80 -2.98
C GLY A 56 -3.71 -17.89 -3.98
N ASP A 57 -3.90 -19.15 -3.57
CA ASP A 57 -3.74 -20.33 -4.42
C ASP A 57 -4.90 -21.33 -4.19
N MET A 58 -6.14 -20.81 -4.18
CA MET A 58 -7.33 -21.64 -4.10
C MET A 58 -7.51 -22.40 -5.41
N GLN A 59 -7.44 -23.73 -5.30
CA GLN A 59 -7.63 -24.67 -6.41
C GLN A 59 -8.08 -26.03 -5.86
N ASP A 60 -8.49 -26.94 -6.73
CA ASP A 60 -8.84 -28.31 -6.35
C ASP A 60 -7.67 -29.04 -5.68
N GLY A 61 -7.98 -30.08 -4.90
CA GLY A 61 -7.01 -31.02 -4.36
C GLY A 61 -6.89 -30.98 -2.85
N PHE A 62 -5.70 -31.32 -2.34
CA PHE A 62 -5.43 -31.46 -0.92
C PHE A 62 -4.30 -30.54 -0.48
N TYR A 63 -4.41 -30.04 0.74
CA TYR A 63 -3.32 -29.37 1.45
C TYR A 63 -3.40 -29.71 2.94
N GLY A 64 -2.31 -29.49 3.67
CA GLY A 64 -2.25 -29.80 5.09
C GLY A 64 -1.59 -28.71 5.89
N ASP A 65 -1.91 -28.71 7.18
CA ASP A 65 -1.31 -27.84 8.17
C ASP A 65 -0.76 -28.69 9.31
N VAL A 66 0.37 -28.29 9.86
CA VAL A 66 1.04 -28.95 10.97
C VAL A 66 1.40 -27.90 12.01
N ASN A 67 1.07 -28.16 13.26
CA ASN A 67 1.58 -27.47 14.42
C ASN A 67 2.14 -28.51 15.37
N PHE A 68 3.39 -28.35 15.79
CA PHE A 68 4.09 -29.27 16.68
C PHE A 68 4.82 -28.47 17.73
N GLN A 69 4.61 -28.81 18.98
CA GLN A 69 5.26 -28.20 20.14
C GLN A 69 5.90 -29.30 20.97
N TYR A 70 7.13 -29.03 21.39
CA TYR A 70 7.90 -29.91 22.26
C TYR A 70 8.55 -29.10 23.36
N GLU A 71 8.27 -29.47 24.61
CA GLU A 71 8.89 -28.88 25.78
C GLU A 71 9.58 -29.96 26.62
N ARG A 72 10.80 -29.65 27.06
CA ARG A 72 11.54 -30.44 28.03
C ARG A 72 12.36 -29.54 28.94
N GLY A 73 11.97 -29.48 30.21
CA GLY A 73 12.60 -28.61 31.19
C GLY A 73 12.51 -27.15 30.74
N ASN A 74 13.67 -26.51 30.50
CA ASN A 74 13.72 -25.14 29.99
C ASN A 74 13.91 -25.06 28.47
N TYR A 75 13.88 -26.18 27.75
CA TYR A 75 13.99 -26.22 26.30
C TYR A 75 12.61 -26.30 25.66
N TYR A 76 12.45 -25.62 24.54
CA TYR A 76 11.24 -25.66 23.72
C TYR A 76 11.61 -25.71 22.24
N LEU A 77 10.71 -26.29 21.45
CA LEU A 77 10.75 -26.37 20.01
C LEU A 77 9.31 -26.29 19.50
N ASP A 78 9.04 -25.31 18.66
CA ASP A 78 7.77 -25.11 17.97
C ASP A 78 8.02 -25.20 16.46
N PHE A 79 7.25 -26.03 15.77
CA PHE A 79 7.24 -26.12 14.32
C PHE A 79 5.82 -25.88 13.81
N ARG A 80 5.69 -25.00 12.83
CA ARG A 80 4.44 -24.73 12.13
C ARG A 80 4.67 -24.88 10.63
N GLY A 81 3.83 -25.66 9.98
CA GLY A 81 3.67 -25.69 8.53
C GLY A 81 2.23 -25.32 8.18
N SER A 82 2.03 -24.40 7.26
CA SER A 82 0.70 -23.99 6.79
C SER A 82 0.57 -24.18 5.29
N GLU A 83 -0.61 -24.60 4.84
CA GLU A 83 -0.96 -24.77 3.41
C GLU A 83 0.11 -25.55 2.62
N ILE A 84 0.66 -26.61 3.22
CA ILE A 84 1.75 -27.41 2.67
C ILE A 84 1.37 -27.91 1.27
N GLY A 85 2.22 -27.61 0.28
CA GLY A 85 2.02 -27.96 -1.13
C GLY A 85 1.31 -26.92 -1.99
N ARG A 86 0.82 -25.81 -1.40
CA ARG A 86 0.27 -24.66 -2.14
C ARG A 86 1.33 -23.60 -2.43
N LYS A 87 1.03 -22.68 -3.35
CA LYS A 87 1.85 -21.47 -3.58
C LYS A 87 1.75 -20.43 -2.46
N THR A 88 0.90 -20.68 -1.46
CA THR A 88 0.70 -19.89 -0.23
C THR A 88 1.30 -20.56 1.00
N GLN A 89 2.09 -21.62 0.81
CA GLN A 89 2.67 -22.39 1.91
C GLN A 89 3.62 -21.57 2.78
N GLY A 90 3.69 -21.91 4.06
CA GLY A 90 4.60 -21.31 5.02
C GLY A 90 5.15 -22.33 6.00
N TYR A 91 6.39 -22.15 6.43
CA TYR A 91 7.03 -22.96 7.46
C TYR A 91 7.72 -22.05 8.48
N GLU A 92 7.58 -22.36 9.76
CA GLU A 92 8.26 -21.68 10.86
C GLU A 92 8.80 -22.73 11.83
N LEU A 93 10.07 -22.61 12.18
CA LEU A 93 10.73 -23.41 13.21
C LEU A 93 11.31 -22.45 14.25
N LEU A 94 10.77 -22.49 15.46
CA LEU A 94 11.21 -21.72 16.59
C LEU A 94 11.74 -22.68 17.66
N GLY A 95 12.83 -22.34 18.33
CA GLY A 95 13.26 -23.15 19.45
C GLY A 95 14.37 -22.52 20.26
N GLY A 96 14.75 -23.18 21.34
CA GLY A 96 15.89 -22.78 22.15
C GLY A 96 15.71 -23.14 23.62
N LYS A 97 16.36 -22.35 24.48
CA LYS A 97 16.30 -22.49 25.93
C LYS A 97 15.79 -21.20 26.55
N TRP A 98 14.71 -21.28 27.30
CA TRP A 98 14.06 -20.15 27.96
C TRP A 98 15.06 -19.31 28.75
N GLY A 99 15.12 -18.01 28.42
CA GLY A 99 16.00 -17.02 29.06
C GLY A 99 17.49 -17.22 28.83
N SER A 100 17.89 -18.02 27.83
CA SER A 100 19.30 -18.23 27.44
C SER A 100 19.52 -17.98 25.95
N PHE A 101 18.80 -18.69 25.07
CA PHE A 101 18.90 -18.47 23.62
C PHE A 101 17.62 -18.89 22.89
N ARG A 102 17.43 -18.34 21.71
CA ARG A 102 16.33 -18.63 20.79
C ARG A 102 16.86 -18.65 19.36
N TYR A 103 16.40 -19.58 18.54
CA TYR A 103 16.55 -19.54 17.10
C TYR A 103 15.18 -19.51 16.44
N ASN A 104 15.09 -18.87 15.27
CA ASN A 104 13.93 -18.92 14.39
C ASN A 104 14.41 -19.19 12.96
N PHE A 105 13.66 -19.98 12.22
CA PHE A 105 13.82 -20.16 10.78
C PHE A 105 12.44 -20.11 10.16
N SER A 106 12.28 -19.41 9.04
CA SER A 106 11.00 -19.33 8.35
C SER A 106 11.16 -19.35 6.85
N TYR A 107 10.13 -19.87 6.20
CA TYR A 107 9.89 -19.77 4.77
C TYR A 107 8.44 -19.35 4.54
N ASP A 108 8.21 -18.36 3.68
CA ASP A 108 6.88 -18.04 3.18
C ASP A 108 6.89 -17.84 1.67
N GLN A 109 5.77 -18.22 1.05
CA GLN A 109 5.51 -18.03 -0.38
C GLN A 109 4.19 -17.27 -0.55
N LEU A 110 4.18 -16.30 -1.47
CA LEU A 110 3.01 -15.48 -1.75
C LEU A 110 2.90 -15.22 -3.27
N PRO A 111 1.84 -15.70 -3.94
CA PRO A 111 1.55 -15.27 -5.31
C PRO A 111 0.91 -13.88 -5.31
N ASN A 112 1.09 -13.17 -6.42
CA ASN A 112 0.35 -11.96 -6.78
C ASN A 112 -0.14 -12.11 -8.22
N ASN A 113 -1.39 -12.51 -8.40
CA ASN A 113 -1.97 -12.78 -9.71
C ASN A 113 -2.77 -11.56 -10.19
N PHE A 114 -2.47 -11.07 -11.40
CA PHE A 114 -3.08 -9.84 -11.93
C PHE A 114 -4.11 -10.12 -13.01
N THR A 115 -3.78 -10.98 -13.98
CA THR A 115 -4.64 -11.31 -15.14
C THR A 115 -4.19 -12.63 -15.75
N GLU A 116 -5.10 -13.58 -15.93
CA GLU A 116 -4.86 -14.78 -16.74
C GLU A 116 -5.18 -14.53 -18.22
N ASN A 117 -4.52 -15.27 -19.12
CA ASN A 117 -4.79 -15.22 -20.57
C ASN A 117 -4.66 -13.83 -21.23
N ALA A 118 -3.82 -12.95 -20.66
CA ALA A 118 -3.41 -11.71 -21.31
C ALA A 118 -2.78 -12.00 -22.67
N ARG A 119 -2.90 -11.07 -23.61
CA ARG A 119 -2.52 -11.27 -25.02
C ARG A 119 -1.45 -10.30 -25.44
N THR A 120 -0.44 -10.75 -26.18
CA THR A 120 0.53 -9.84 -26.77
C THR A 120 1.02 -10.33 -28.12
N PHE A 121 1.25 -9.39 -29.03
CA PHE A 121 1.90 -9.67 -30.31
C PHE A 121 3.42 -9.91 -30.14
N TYR A 122 3.97 -9.57 -28.97
CA TYR A 122 5.37 -9.84 -28.65
C TYR A 122 5.62 -11.33 -28.36
N SER A 123 6.79 -11.79 -28.78
CA SER A 123 7.44 -13.00 -28.31
C SER A 123 8.52 -12.64 -27.29
N GLY A 124 8.90 -13.57 -26.42
CA GLY A 124 9.93 -13.36 -25.39
C GLY A 124 9.41 -12.90 -24.03
N VAL A 125 8.09 -13.00 -23.80
CA VAL A 125 7.45 -12.69 -22.51
C VAL A 125 8.14 -13.43 -21.35
N GLY A 126 8.44 -12.70 -20.28
CA GLY A 126 9.18 -13.22 -19.12
C GLY A 126 10.71 -13.16 -19.26
N GLY A 127 11.23 -12.82 -20.44
CA GLY A 127 12.64 -12.49 -20.66
C GLY A 127 12.89 -11.00 -20.80
N GLY A 128 14.16 -10.61 -20.91
CA GLY A 128 14.57 -9.21 -21.05
C GLY A 128 14.43 -8.60 -22.45
N SER A 129 13.91 -9.35 -23.44
CA SER A 129 13.80 -8.91 -24.83
C SER A 129 12.47 -9.33 -25.46
N LEU A 130 11.73 -8.36 -25.98
CA LEU A 130 10.41 -8.52 -26.58
C LEU A 130 10.46 -8.18 -28.07
N THR A 131 10.09 -9.13 -28.92
CA THR A 131 10.23 -8.98 -30.38
C THR A 131 8.98 -9.44 -31.12
N TYR A 132 8.84 -9.04 -32.38
CA TYR A 132 7.82 -9.54 -33.29
C TYR A 132 8.42 -9.62 -34.70
N PRO A 133 8.00 -10.57 -35.55
CA PRO A 133 8.69 -10.85 -36.81
C PRO A 133 8.44 -9.80 -37.89
N THR A 134 7.18 -9.39 -38.10
CA THR A 134 6.76 -8.53 -39.21
C THR A 134 6.24 -7.19 -38.70
N HIS A 135 6.65 -6.09 -39.34
CA HIS A 135 6.11 -4.75 -39.05
C HIS A 135 5.15 -4.30 -40.16
N PRO A 136 3.98 -3.73 -39.83
CA PRO A 136 3.41 -3.64 -38.48
C PRO A 136 3.03 -5.04 -37.94
N PRO A 137 2.94 -5.21 -36.60
CA PRO A 137 2.39 -6.42 -36.01
C PRO A 137 0.97 -6.71 -36.51
N SER A 138 0.55 -7.99 -36.41
CA SER A 138 -0.83 -8.38 -36.70
C SER A 138 -1.82 -7.58 -35.83
N THR A 139 -2.81 -6.96 -36.46
CA THR A 139 -3.94 -6.31 -35.76
C THR A 139 -5.04 -7.30 -35.38
N ASN A 140 -4.94 -8.55 -35.82
CA ASN A 140 -5.83 -9.61 -35.35
C ASN A 140 -5.35 -10.14 -33.99
N PHE A 141 -5.86 -9.57 -32.90
CA PHE A 141 -5.50 -9.95 -31.52
C PHE A 141 -5.81 -11.42 -31.19
N THR A 142 -6.63 -12.11 -31.99
CA THR A 142 -6.88 -13.55 -31.80
C THR A 142 -5.65 -14.40 -32.10
N THR A 143 -4.70 -13.90 -32.91
CA THR A 143 -3.44 -14.57 -33.27
C THR A 143 -2.27 -14.25 -32.33
N TRP A 144 -2.50 -13.43 -31.31
CA TRP A 144 -1.47 -13.02 -30.35
C TRP A 144 -1.15 -14.14 -29.35
N ASN A 145 0.08 -14.12 -28.83
CA ASN A 145 0.52 -15.03 -27.79
C ASN A 145 -0.28 -14.78 -26.51
N LYS A 146 -0.71 -15.85 -25.83
CA LYS A 146 -1.34 -15.78 -24.52
C LYS A 146 -0.31 -16.02 -23.42
N PHE A 147 -0.44 -15.31 -22.31
CA PHE A 147 0.39 -15.46 -21.11
C PHE A 147 -0.36 -14.94 -19.88
N ASP A 148 0.20 -15.17 -18.69
CA ASP A 148 -0.39 -14.69 -17.43
C ASP A 148 0.49 -13.61 -16.80
N TYR A 149 -0.13 -12.53 -16.34
CA TYR A 149 0.52 -11.59 -15.44
C TYR A 149 0.43 -12.09 -14.01
N SER A 150 1.56 -12.54 -13.48
CA SER A 150 1.67 -12.96 -12.09
C SER A 150 3.07 -12.70 -11.57
N LEU A 151 3.18 -12.53 -10.25
CA LEU A 151 4.44 -12.50 -9.52
C LEU A 151 4.40 -13.53 -8.40
N GLU A 152 5.53 -14.15 -8.14
CA GLU A 152 5.73 -15.06 -7.01
C GLU A 152 6.80 -14.48 -6.10
N ARG A 153 6.47 -14.31 -4.83
CA ARG A 153 7.42 -13.93 -3.78
C ARG A 153 7.75 -15.14 -2.94
N LYS A 154 9.04 -15.39 -2.69
CA LYS A 154 9.55 -16.40 -1.76
C LYS A 154 10.51 -15.74 -0.79
N ASN A 155 10.28 -15.89 0.50
CA ASN A 155 11.11 -15.32 1.55
C ASN A 155 11.64 -16.42 2.46
N TYR A 156 12.96 -16.45 2.64
CA TYR A 156 13.66 -17.35 3.56
C TYR A 156 14.31 -16.49 4.63
N ALA A 157 14.05 -16.77 5.91
CA ALA A 157 14.66 -16.04 7.00
C ALA A 157 15.19 -16.97 8.10
N GLY A 158 16.22 -16.52 8.80
CA GLY A 158 16.79 -17.21 9.95
C GLY A 158 17.37 -16.23 10.95
N GLY A 159 17.22 -16.51 12.23
CA GLY A 159 17.72 -15.65 13.29
C GLY A 159 18.12 -16.41 14.55
N LEU A 160 19.12 -15.88 15.25
CA LEU A 160 19.65 -16.38 16.51
C LEU A 160 19.72 -15.24 17.51
N LYS A 161 19.10 -15.42 18.68
CA LYS A 161 19.18 -14.51 19.81
C LYS A 161 19.75 -15.22 21.02
N PHE A 162 20.72 -14.59 21.68
CA PHE A 162 21.36 -15.05 22.90
C PHE A 162 21.18 -14.01 24.00
N ASP A 163 20.58 -14.40 25.12
CA ASP A 163 20.54 -13.61 26.36
C ASP A 163 21.88 -13.83 27.13
N LEU A 164 22.98 -13.33 26.55
CA LEU A 164 24.34 -13.47 27.07
C LEU A 164 24.51 -12.71 28.40
N PHE A 165 24.91 -13.40 29.48
CA PHE A 165 25.25 -12.77 30.78
C PHE A 165 24.32 -11.63 31.18
N LYS A 166 23.04 -11.95 31.48
CA LYS A 166 22.02 -10.97 31.91
C LYS A 166 22.67 -9.83 32.71
N PRO A 167 22.52 -8.57 32.28
CA PRO A 167 21.41 -8.04 31.47
C PRO A 167 21.67 -7.88 29.95
N PHE A 168 22.75 -8.43 29.41
CA PHE A 168 23.05 -8.26 27.98
C PHE A 168 22.32 -9.27 27.09
N TYR A 169 22.15 -8.92 25.82
CA TYR A 169 21.71 -9.84 24.77
C TYR A 169 22.36 -9.51 23.43
N PHE A 170 22.40 -10.50 22.55
CA PHE A 170 22.90 -10.43 21.19
C PHE A 170 21.88 -11.08 20.25
N ASP A 171 21.59 -10.47 19.11
CA ASP A 171 20.59 -10.92 18.14
C ASP A 171 21.14 -10.76 16.71
N VAL A 172 21.09 -11.82 15.92
CA VAL A 172 21.52 -11.83 14.52
C VAL A 172 20.40 -12.44 13.69
N SER A 173 20.02 -11.78 12.60
CA SER A 173 19.07 -12.35 11.63
C SER A 173 19.50 -12.09 10.20
N VAL A 174 19.20 -13.02 9.31
CA VAL A 174 19.41 -12.93 7.87
C VAL A 174 18.13 -13.31 7.15
N ALA A 175 17.86 -12.68 6.01
CA ALA A 175 16.76 -13.09 5.13
C ALA A 175 17.10 -12.86 3.67
N ARG A 176 16.54 -13.72 2.80
CA ARG A 176 16.59 -13.62 1.35
C ARG A 176 15.16 -13.67 0.81
N GLU A 177 14.75 -12.60 0.14
CA GLU A 177 13.50 -12.53 -0.61
C GLU A 177 13.82 -12.61 -2.11
N THR A 178 13.07 -13.45 -2.82
CA THR A 178 13.06 -13.46 -4.29
C THR A 178 11.66 -13.11 -4.79
N ARG A 179 11.57 -12.27 -5.83
CA ARG A 179 10.31 -11.90 -6.47
C ARG A 179 10.45 -12.08 -7.98
N LYS A 180 9.71 -13.02 -8.55
CA LYS A 180 9.84 -13.43 -9.96
C LYS A 180 8.50 -13.42 -10.69
N GLY A 181 8.48 -13.04 -11.96
CA GLY A 181 7.30 -13.14 -12.83
C GLY A 181 7.20 -12.01 -13.84
N VAL A 182 5.97 -11.65 -14.24
CA VAL A 182 5.70 -10.66 -15.28
C VAL A 182 4.70 -9.63 -14.77
N TYR A 183 4.95 -8.35 -15.05
CA TYR A 183 4.11 -7.22 -14.63
C TYR A 183 3.79 -6.29 -15.82
N PRO A 184 2.56 -5.76 -15.94
CA PRO A 184 2.20 -4.87 -17.04
C PRO A 184 2.78 -3.48 -16.80
N ILE A 185 3.53 -2.96 -17.78
CA ILE A 185 4.02 -1.57 -17.77
C ILE A 185 3.50 -0.83 -19.01
N GLY A 186 3.14 0.44 -18.85
CA GLY A 186 2.76 1.31 -19.96
C GLY A 186 3.97 2.03 -20.53
N SER A 187 4.08 2.08 -21.86
CA SER A 187 5.07 2.88 -22.59
C SER A 187 4.41 3.63 -23.75
N ALA A 188 4.97 4.79 -24.10
CA ALA A 188 4.59 5.49 -25.32
C ALA A 188 5.41 4.95 -26.49
N GLY A 189 4.76 4.62 -27.60
CA GLY A 189 5.43 4.19 -28.83
C GLY A 189 6.20 5.33 -29.49
N THR A 190 5.66 6.54 -29.51
CA THR A 190 6.36 7.77 -29.90
C THR A 190 5.74 8.97 -29.18
N THR A 191 6.48 10.08 -29.09
CA THR A 191 5.97 11.35 -28.54
C THR A 191 6.37 12.53 -29.42
N PRO A 192 5.51 13.56 -29.59
CA PRO A 192 4.11 13.62 -29.16
C PRO A 192 3.17 12.81 -30.08
N GLY A 193 2.05 12.32 -29.54
CA GLY A 193 0.94 11.76 -30.32
C GLY A 193 1.12 10.34 -30.89
N GLY A 194 2.04 9.53 -30.34
CA GLY A 194 2.21 8.13 -30.73
C GLY A 194 1.18 7.18 -30.11
N ILE A 195 1.30 5.90 -30.47
CA ILE A 195 0.49 4.82 -29.92
C ILE A 195 0.87 4.50 -28.46
N ALA A 196 -0.06 3.95 -27.68
CA ALA A 196 0.26 3.39 -26.36
C ALA A 196 0.65 1.90 -26.47
N LEU A 197 1.62 1.48 -25.67
CA LEU A 197 2.11 0.10 -25.59
C LEU A 197 1.95 -0.40 -24.15
N GLU A 198 1.30 -1.55 -23.98
CA GLU A 198 1.36 -2.32 -22.74
C GLU A 198 2.41 -3.42 -22.89
N ILE A 199 3.49 -3.29 -22.13
CA ILE A 199 4.67 -4.14 -22.24
C ILE A 199 4.65 -5.16 -21.09
N PRO A 200 4.77 -6.46 -21.38
CA PRO A 200 4.95 -7.46 -20.34
C PRO A 200 6.39 -7.43 -19.80
N SER A 201 6.61 -6.66 -18.74
CA SER A 201 7.93 -6.51 -18.12
C SER A 201 8.27 -7.73 -17.25
N PRO A 202 9.45 -8.36 -17.43
CA PRO A 202 9.95 -9.30 -16.45
C PRO A 202 10.26 -8.60 -15.12
N ILE A 203 10.05 -9.33 -14.04
CA ILE A 203 10.48 -8.99 -12.69
C ILE A 203 11.29 -10.17 -12.20
N ASP A 204 12.56 -9.96 -11.86
CA ASP A 204 13.41 -10.97 -11.25
C ASP A 204 14.33 -10.28 -10.23
N TYR A 205 13.81 -10.15 -9.01
CA TYR A 205 14.47 -9.43 -7.92
C TYR A 205 14.94 -10.39 -6.85
N THR A 206 16.12 -10.13 -6.31
CA THR A 206 16.66 -10.79 -5.12
C THR A 206 17.04 -9.72 -4.11
N THR A 207 16.47 -9.78 -2.90
CA THR A 207 16.83 -8.90 -1.78
C THR A 207 17.41 -9.71 -0.65
N ASP A 208 18.66 -9.45 -0.32
CA ASP A 208 19.31 -10.00 0.88
C ASP A 208 19.29 -8.96 2.00
N SER A 209 19.10 -9.43 3.23
CA SER A 209 19.14 -8.57 4.42
C SER A 209 19.82 -9.27 5.58
N MET A 210 20.54 -8.49 6.38
CA MET A 210 21.23 -8.90 7.59
C MET A 210 21.00 -7.86 8.68
N LYS A 211 20.76 -8.33 9.90
CA LYS A 211 20.68 -7.51 11.12
C LYS A 211 21.59 -8.11 12.17
N VAL A 212 22.34 -7.25 12.85
CA VAL A 212 23.08 -7.58 14.08
C VAL A 212 22.70 -6.57 15.15
N GLU A 213 22.34 -7.04 16.34
CA GLU A 213 21.91 -6.21 17.45
C GLU A 213 22.54 -6.67 18.76
N VAL A 214 23.02 -5.71 19.55
CA VAL A 214 23.49 -5.90 20.92
C VAL A 214 22.63 -5.03 21.82
N GLY A 215 22.22 -5.53 22.98
CA GLY A 215 21.50 -4.70 23.93
C GLY A 215 21.76 -5.03 25.39
N TYR A 216 21.27 -4.13 26.24
CA TYR A 216 21.35 -4.15 27.68
C TYR A 216 19.96 -3.86 28.25
N ASN A 217 19.43 -4.75 29.08
CA ASN A 217 18.11 -4.60 29.68
C ASN A 217 18.17 -4.84 31.20
N LYS A 218 18.27 -3.76 31.98
CA LYS A 218 18.21 -3.81 33.45
C LYS A 218 17.59 -2.53 34.01
N ASN A 219 16.54 -2.66 34.81
CA ASN A 219 15.93 -1.52 35.48
C ASN A 219 16.98 -0.63 36.17
N PRO A 220 16.97 0.71 35.96
CA PRO A 220 15.98 1.53 35.25
C PRO A 220 16.22 1.71 33.74
N LEU A 221 17.21 1.05 33.14
CA LEU A 221 17.76 1.34 31.82
C LEU A 221 17.56 0.17 30.82
N ALA A 222 17.19 0.50 29.60
CA ALA A 222 17.18 -0.41 28.46
C ALA A 222 17.86 0.26 27.26
N LEU A 223 18.86 -0.37 26.68
CA LEU A 223 19.64 0.12 25.54
C LEU A 223 19.74 -0.97 24.47
N SER A 224 19.74 -0.59 23.20
CA SER A 224 20.04 -1.49 22.07
C SER A 224 20.75 -0.74 20.96
N LEU A 225 21.73 -1.41 20.36
CA LEU A 225 22.44 -0.96 19.19
C LEU A 225 22.29 -1.99 18.09
N SER A 226 21.82 -1.57 16.91
CA SER A 226 21.63 -2.47 15.76
C SER A 226 22.30 -1.93 14.51
N TYR A 227 22.90 -2.81 13.73
CA TYR A 227 23.37 -2.58 12.38
C TYR A 227 22.54 -3.45 11.43
N ASN A 228 22.04 -2.85 10.35
CA ASN A 228 21.26 -3.52 9.32
C ASN A 228 21.96 -3.26 7.99
N TYR A 229 22.06 -4.30 7.17
CA TYR A 229 22.58 -4.25 5.82
C TYR A 229 21.58 -4.92 4.90
N SER A 230 21.30 -4.33 3.74
CA SER A 230 20.43 -4.94 2.74
C SER A 230 20.94 -4.63 1.35
N THR A 231 20.82 -5.59 0.44
CA THR A 231 21.21 -5.48 -0.96
C THR A 231 20.01 -5.88 -1.82
N PHE A 232 19.64 -5.04 -2.77
CA PHE A 232 18.64 -5.32 -3.80
C PHE A 232 19.35 -5.55 -5.13
N GLN A 233 19.06 -6.69 -5.75
CA GLN A 233 19.56 -7.08 -7.06
C GLN A 233 18.38 -7.32 -8.01
N ASN A 234 18.49 -6.82 -9.23
CA ASN A 234 17.54 -7.04 -10.32
C ASN A 234 18.23 -7.63 -11.55
N ASP A 235 17.89 -8.86 -11.93
CA ASP A 235 18.55 -9.55 -13.05
C ASP A 235 18.27 -8.89 -14.41
N HIS A 236 17.24 -8.04 -14.50
CA HIS A 236 16.90 -7.25 -15.68
C HIS A 236 16.99 -5.74 -15.40
N LYS A 237 18.09 -5.09 -15.79
CA LYS A 237 18.23 -3.62 -15.66
C LYS A 237 17.36 -2.83 -16.64
N SER A 238 16.93 -3.48 -17.72
CA SER A 238 16.06 -2.90 -18.74
C SER A 238 15.28 -4.00 -19.42
N VAL A 239 14.12 -3.64 -19.96
CA VAL A 239 13.37 -4.46 -20.90
C VAL A 239 13.61 -3.87 -22.28
N TYR A 240 14.18 -4.68 -23.17
CA TYR A 240 14.37 -4.30 -24.56
C TYR A 240 13.15 -4.73 -25.36
N PHE A 241 12.65 -3.88 -26.25
CA PHE A 241 11.49 -4.22 -27.06
C PHE A 241 11.59 -3.61 -28.46
N ARG A 242 11.10 -4.32 -29.47
CA ARG A 242 10.92 -3.75 -30.82
C ARG A 242 9.70 -2.82 -30.78
N ASN A 243 9.85 -1.54 -31.12
CA ASN A 243 8.76 -0.57 -31.00
C ASN A 243 7.92 -0.51 -32.30
N PRO A 244 6.60 -0.83 -32.26
CA PRO A 244 5.76 -0.93 -33.46
C PRO A 244 5.12 0.39 -33.89
N SER A 245 5.52 1.55 -33.35
CA SER A 245 4.88 2.82 -33.68
C SER A 245 5.02 3.20 -35.16
N THR A 246 6.21 3.02 -35.74
CA THR A 246 6.57 3.39 -37.13
C THR A 246 7.63 2.46 -37.70
N ASP A 247 7.84 2.48 -39.03
CA ASP A 247 8.94 1.76 -39.68
C ASP A 247 10.32 2.10 -39.09
N ASN A 248 10.53 3.39 -38.75
CA ASN A 248 11.78 3.88 -38.16
C ASN A 248 11.98 3.33 -36.73
N THR A 249 10.97 3.40 -35.87
CA THR A 249 11.09 2.85 -34.51
C THR A 249 11.20 1.33 -34.51
N ALA A 250 10.63 0.66 -35.52
CA ALA A 250 10.70 -0.79 -35.68
C ALA A 250 12.02 -1.30 -36.27
N SER A 251 12.87 -0.42 -36.81
CA SER A 251 14.21 -0.75 -37.31
C SER A 251 15.29 -0.74 -36.23
N THR A 252 14.94 -0.37 -35.00
CA THR A 252 15.85 -0.35 -33.85
C THR A 252 15.22 -1.03 -32.63
N THR A 253 16.05 -1.30 -31.63
CA THR A 253 15.60 -1.82 -30.34
C THR A 253 15.37 -0.66 -29.39
N ASP A 254 14.16 -0.59 -28.87
CA ASP A 254 13.78 0.35 -27.82
C ASP A 254 13.98 -0.26 -26.44
N ASN A 255 13.96 0.55 -25.40
CA ASN A 255 14.23 0.10 -24.05
C ASN A 255 13.40 0.82 -22.99
N TYR A 256 13.04 0.09 -21.94
CA TYR A 256 12.45 0.61 -20.72
C TYR A 256 13.37 0.27 -19.55
N THR A 257 13.79 1.27 -18.78
CA THR A 257 14.67 1.07 -17.62
C THR A 257 13.92 0.47 -16.44
N LEU A 258 14.53 -0.52 -15.79
CA LEU A 258 14.01 -1.15 -14.58
C LEU A 258 14.83 -0.72 -13.35
N PRO A 259 14.34 -0.96 -12.12
CA PRO A 259 15.06 -0.56 -10.91
C PRO A 259 16.50 -1.09 -10.90
N PRO A 260 17.51 -0.22 -10.69
CA PRO A 260 18.90 -0.63 -10.59
C PRO A 260 19.20 -1.30 -9.25
N ASP A 261 20.35 -1.97 -9.19
CA ASP A 261 20.84 -2.57 -7.93
C ASP A 261 21.14 -1.46 -6.92
N ASN A 262 20.89 -1.75 -5.65
CA ASN A 262 21.21 -0.82 -4.58
C ASN A 262 21.51 -1.53 -3.26
N ASP A 263 22.33 -0.88 -2.44
CA ASP A 263 22.70 -1.33 -1.12
C ASP A 263 22.29 -0.31 -0.08
N CYS A 264 21.88 -0.77 1.10
CA CYS A 264 21.47 0.07 2.21
C CYS A 264 22.15 -0.36 3.51
N TYR A 265 22.84 0.59 4.15
CA TYR A 265 23.49 0.45 5.44
C TYR A 265 22.72 1.26 6.46
N LYS A 266 22.33 0.67 7.60
CA LYS A 266 21.54 1.36 8.61
C LYS A 266 21.97 1.03 10.03
N PHE A 267 22.33 2.06 10.78
CA PHE A 267 22.63 2.00 12.20
C PHE A 267 21.45 2.53 13.00
N ASN A 268 21.04 1.83 14.05
CA ASN A 268 20.03 2.32 14.99
C ASN A 268 20.50 2.18 16.43
N PHE A 269 20.19 3.20 17.23
CA PHE A 269 20.30 3.18 18.68
C PHE A 269 18.91 3.37 19.28
N ARG A 270 18.55 2.56 20.27
CA ARG A 270 17.35 2.75 21.09
C ARG A 270 17.74 2.78 22.55
N GLY A 271 17.19 3.73 23.30
CA GLY A 271 17.40 3.88 24.72
C GLY A 271 16.10 4.22 25.44
N ALA A 272 15.90 3.64 26.61
CA ALA A 272 14.82 3.98 27.51
C ALA A 272 15.31 3.99 28.95
N VAL A 273 14.95 5.02 29.70
CA VAL A 273 15.29 5.16 31.12
C VAL A 273 14.05 5.54 31.92
N ARG A 274 13.83 4.84 33.03
CA ARG A 274 12.84 5.22 34.05
C ARG A 274 13.44 6.32 34.92
N LEU A 275 12.71 7.40 35.09
CA LEU A 275 13.09 8.59 35.84
C LEU A 275 12.15 8.75 37.06
N PRO A 276 12.48 9.60 38.05
CA PRO A 276 11.58 9.95 39.14
C PRO A 276 10.20 10.46 38.68
N TRP A 277 9.25 10.55 39.62
CA TRP A 277 7.86 10.99 39.35
C TRP A 277 7.13 10.14 38.31
N ASN A 278 7.34 8.82 38.35
CA ASN A 278 6.74 7.87 37.42
C ASN A 278 6.93 8.29 35.95
N SER A 279 8.15 8.73 35.63
CA SER A 279 8.50 9.26 34.32
C SER A 279 9.33 8.26 33.52
N LYS A 280 9.26 8.34 32.19
CA LYS A 280 10.04 7.52 31.28
C LYS A 280 10.52 8.38 30.12
N PHE A 281 11.83 8.37 29.90
CA PHE A 281 12.44 8.98 28.72
C PHE A 281 12.83 7.89 27.73
N ASN A 282 12.51 8.10 26.45
CA ASN A 282 12.86 7.22 25.35
C ASN A 282 13.60 8.03 24.28
N ALA A 283 14.68 7.47 23.75
CA ALA A 283 15.48 8.00 22.65
C ALA A 283 15.62 6.94 21.57
N ASN A 284 15.32 7.28 20.32
CA ASN A 284 15.58 6.44 19.16
C ASN A 284 16.34 7.27 18.13
N LEU A 285 17.52 6.81 17.73
CA LEU A 285 18.38 7.45 16.75
C LEU A 285 18.62 6.46 15.61
N ALA A 286 18.54 6.91 14.37
CA ALA A 286 18.84 6.10 13.21
C ALA A 286 19.61 6.90 12.17
N PHE A 287 20.59 6.25 11.55
CA PHE A 287 21.38 6.79 10.45
C PHE A 287 21.42 5.73 9.37
N SER A 288 21.17 6.10 8.12
CA SER A 288 21.33 5.17 7.01
C SER A 288 21.95 5.82 5.79
N ARG A 289 22.52 4.99 4.93
CA ARG A 289 23.00 5.35 3.61
C ARG A 289 22.49 4.30 2.62
N ALA A 290 21.80 4.75 1.57
CA ALA A 290 21.47 3.93 0.43
C ALA A 290 22.32 4.37 -0.77
N GLN A 291 22.84 3.42 -1.54
CA GLN A 291 23.69 3.68 -2.71
C GLN A 291 23.23 2.83 -3.89
N SER A 292 23.34 3.38 -5.09
CA SER A 292 23.04 2.69 -6.33
C SER A 292 23.95 3.20 -7.43
N GLN A 293 24.23 2.38 -8.43
CA GLN A 293 24.93 2.79 -9.64
C GLN A 293 24.18 2.27 -10.86
N ALA A 294 23.96 3.11 -11.86
CA ALA A 294 23.26 2.74 -13.07
C ALA A 294 23.93 3.36 -14.31
N ASN A 295 24.11 2.55 -15.35
CA ASN A 295 24.51 3.07 -16.66
C ASN A 295 23.30 3.72 -17.33
N LEU A 296 23.52 4.87 -17.95
CA LEU A 296 22.51 5.64 -18.65
C LEU A 296 22.62 5.44 -20.16
N PHE A 297 21.50 5.58 -20.85
CA PHE A 297 21.46 5.52 -22.31
C PHE A 297 21.84 6.88 -22.90
N ASP A 298 22.66 6.85 -23.94
CA ASP A 298 23.13 8.01 -24.72
C ASP A 298 22.22 8.35 -25.89
N SER A 299 21.06 7.70 -25.97
CA SER A 299 20.14 7.81 -27.09
C SER A 299 18.76 7.30 -26.68
N TYR A 300 17.73 7.76 -27.40
CA TYR A 300 16.36 7.29 -27.26
C TYR A 300 15.74 6.97 -28.62
N THR A 301 14.70 6.15 -28.62
CA THR A 301 13.97 5.77 -29.84
C THR A 301 13.05 6.89 -30.30
N ALA A 302 13.11 7.22 -31.59
CA ALA A 302 12.34 8.29 -32.20
C ALA A 302 11.93 7.95 -33.63
N ASN A 303 10.86 8.57 -34.15
CA ASN A 303 10.46 8.42 -35.55
C ASN A 303 11.36 9.26 -36.49
N VAL A 304 12.61 8.84 -36.69
CA VAL A 304 13.61 9.54 -37.49
C VAL A 304 14.28 8.60 -38.49
N THR A 305 14.56 9.08 -39.70
CA THR A 305 15.34 8.32 -40.69
C THR A 305 16.82 8.36 -40.33
N ALA A 306 17.63 7.45 -40.88
CA ALA A 306 19.08 7.47 -40.67
C ALA A 306 19.72 8.81 -41.07
N ALA A 307 19.24 9.44 -42.15
CA ALA A 307 19.75 10.72 -42.62
C ALA A 307 19.37 11.91 -41.73
N ALA A 308 18.24 11.83 -41.02
CA ALA A 308 17.77 12.88 -40.11
C ALA A 308 18.25 12.68 -38.66
N SER A 309 18.67 11.47 -38.30
CA SER A 309 19.27 11.17 -37.00
C SER A 309 20.60 11.91 -36.84
N ASN A 310 20.78 12.58 -35.70
CA ASN A 310 22.05 13.24 -35.34
C ASN A 310 23.22 12.26 -35.10
N ILE A 311 22.94 10.96 -35.00
CA ILE A 311 23.94 9.89 -34.86
C ILE A 311 23.97 8.95 -36.07
N GLY A 312 23.22 9.24 -37.15
CA GLY A 312 23.21 8.45 -38.37
C GLY A 312 22.50 7.08 -38.27
N VAL A 313 21.71 6.86 -37.22
CA VAL A 313 21.02 5.58 -36.97
C VAL A 313 19.51 5.75 -37.15
N GLN A 314 18.90 4.97 -38.04
CA GLN A 314 17.46 4.97 -38.25
C GLN A 314 16.73 4.60 -36.94
N GLY A 315 15.71 5.38 -36.59
CA GLY A 315 14.90 5.14 -35.40
C GLY A 315 15.47 5.65 -34.09
N ARG A 316 16.64 6.32 -34.08
CA ARG A 316 17.29 6.80 -32.84
C ARG A 316 17.72 8.25 -32.93
N THR A 317 17.55 8.96 -31.83
CA THR A 317 18.14 10.28 -31.59
C THR A 317 19.16 10.15 -30.45
N GLY A 318 20.38 10.60 -30.69
CA GLY A 318 21.44 10.65 -29.69
C GLY A 318 21.29 11.85 -28.75
N VAL A 319 21.69 11.67 -27.50
CA VAL A 319 21.77 12.71 -26.47
C VAL A 319 23.15 12.71 -25.84
N ILE A 320 23.58 13.87 -25.34
CA ILE A 320 24.86 14.01 -24.64
C ILE A 320 24.57 14.08 -23.15
N LEU A 321 25.19 13.20 -22.38
CA LEU A 321 25.15 13.24 -20.93
C LEU A 321 26.43 13.86 -20.37
N ASN A 322 26.32 14.61 -19.26
CA ASN A 322 27.48 15.05 -18.50
C ASN A 322 28.25 13.88 -17.87
N ASP A 323 27.52 12.82 -17.48
CA ASP A 323 28.04 11.54 -17.04
C ASP A 323 27.12 10.42 -17.55
N TYR A 324 27.71 9.33 -18.02
CA TYR A 324 26.98 8.14 -18.50
C TYR A 324 26.71 7.13 -17.36
N ILE A 325 27.24 7.39 -16.17
CA ILE A 325 27.02 6.59 -14.97
C ILE A 325 26.33 7.48 -13.93
N PHE A 326 25.13 7.09 -13.53
CA PHE A 326 24.44 7.71 -12.40
C PHE A 326 24.90 7.05 -11.10
N ASN A 327 25.47 7.85 -10.19
CA ASN A 327 25.74 7.42 -8.82
C ASN A 327 24.64 7.94 -7.88
N GLY A 328 23.74 7.03 -7.51
CA GLY A 328 22.70 7.26 -6.53
C GLY A 328 23.26 7.20 -5.12
N LYS A 329 22.98 8.23 -4.30
CA LYS A 329 23.37 8.25 -2.89
C LYS A 329 22.39 9.04 -2.06
N VAL A 330 21.81 8.37 -1.06
CA VAL A 330 20.86 8.98 -0.13
C VAL A 330 21.31 8.73 1.30
N ASP A 331 21.51 9.78 2.06
CA ASP A 331 21.77 9.73 3.50
C ASP A 331 20.47 10.05 4.24
N THR A 332 20.10 9.23 5.24
CA THR A 332 18.95 9.54 6.10
C THR A 332 19.34 9.58 7.57
N GLN A 333 18.75 10.52 8.29
CA GLN A 333 18.93 10.68 9.73
C GLN A 333 17.57 10.81 10.40
N SER A 334 17.38 10.12 11.52
CA SER A 334 16.14 10.18 12.28
C SER A 334 16.41 10.21 13.78
N TYR A 335 15.88 11.21 14.47
CA TYR A 335 15.94 11.33 15.92
C TYR A 335 14.53 11.39 16.50
N HIS A 336 14.27 10.62 17.54
CA HIS A 336 12.99 10.61 18.23
C HIS A 336 13.20 10.55 19.73
N PHE A 337 12.82 11.63 20.40
CA PHE A 337 12.83 11.74 21.85
C PHE A 337 11.40 11.82 22.37
N THR A 338 11.10 11.12 23.45
CA THR A 338 9.80 11.19 24.12
C THR A 338 9.99 11.07 25.62
N LEU A 339 9.46 12.04 26.34
CA LEU A 339 9.34 12.03 27.80
C LEU A 339 7.85 11.90 28.14
N THR A 340 7.49 10.84 28.86
CA THR A 340 6.16 10.69 29.46
C THR A 340 6.28 10.75 30.97
N SER A 341 5.34 11.41 31.64
CA SER A 341 5.33 11.55 33.09
C SER A 341 3.92 11.43 33.63
N ASN A 342 3.79 10.81 34.81
CA ASN A 342 2.54 10.77 35.57
C ASN A 342 2.83 11.29 36.99
N PRO A 343 3.16 12.59 37.13
CA PRO A 343 3.70 13.12 38.38
C PRO A 343 2.66 13.15 39.50
N LEU A 344 1.37 13.27 39.15
CA LEU A 344 0.24 13.28 40.08
C LEU A 344 -0.81 12.28 39.61
N HIS A 345 -1.65 11.78 40.52
CA HIS A 345 -2.68 10.81 40.16
C HIS A 345 -3.73 11.36 39.18
N PHE A 346 -3.95 12.68 39.15
CA PHE A 346 -4.90 13.33 38.25
C PHE A 346 -4.27 13.93 36.99
N LEU A 347 -2.94 13.92 36.86
CA LEU A 347 -2.22 14.59 35.77
C LEU A 347 -1.21 13.65 35.12
N ASP A 348 -1.30 13.50 33.81
CA ASP A 348 -0.28 12.87 32.99
C ASP A 348 0.13 13.78 31.83
N GLY A 349 1.35 13.60 31.34
CA GLY A 349 1.90 14.46 30.31
C GLY A 349 2.92 13.75 29.43
N LYS A 350 3.02 14.24 28.20
CA LYS A 350 3.95 13.74 27.20
C LYS A 350 4.54 14.91 26.41
N VAL A 351 5.86 14.94 26.31
CA VAL A 351 6.59 15.85 25.43
C VAL A 351 7.41 15.02 24.46
N PHE A 352 7.41 15.40 23.19
CA PHE A 352 8.16 14.68 22.16
C PHE A 352 8.82 15.63 21.17
N TYR A 353 9.94 15.16 20.62
CA TYR A 353 10.63 15.79 19.50
C TYR A 353 11.02 14.71 18.50
N ARG A 354 10.77 14.99 17.21
CA ARG A 354 11.12 14.14 16.09
C ARG A 354 11.81 14.97 15.03
N TYR A 355 12.94 14.48 14.56
CA TYR A 355 13.70 15.02 13.44
C TYR A 355 13.86 13.90 12.42
N TYR A 356 13.64 14.22 11.16
CA TYR A 356 13.90 13.33 10.04
C TYR A 356 14.52 14.13 8.91
N ASP A 357 15.58 13.60 8.32
CA ASP A 357 16.32 14.20 7.22
C ASP A 357 16.55 13.14 6.15
N TYR A 358 16.20 13.48 4.93
CA TYR A 358 16.42 12.71 3.72
C TYR A 358 17.26 13.59 2.80
N ASP A 359 18.55 13.31 2.74
CA ASP A 359 19.55 14.10 2.02
C ASP A 359 19.97 13.30 0.78
N ASN A 360 19.46 13.70 -0.38
CA ASN A 360 19.76 13.06 -1.65
C ASN A 360 20.99 13.71 -2.29
N ARG A 361 22.13 13.03 -2.13
CA ARG A 361 23.44 13.45 -2.65
C ARG A 361 23.80 12.71 -3.93
N SER A 362 22.80 12.30 -4.71
CA SER A 362 23.03 11.65 -6.00
C SER A 362 23.55 12.64 -7.02
N ASP A 363 24.32 12.16 -8.00
CA ASP A 363 24.88 13.01 -9.03
C ASP A 363 23.77 13.59 -9.93
N PRO A 364 23.73 14.91 -10.16
CA PRO A 364 22.81 15.50 -11.12
C PRO A 364 23.22 15.11 -12.54
N ILE A 365 22.27 14.57 -13.30
CA ILE A 365 22.45 14.18 -14.70
C ILE A 365 21.87 15.28 -15.56
N THR A 366 22.72 15.84 -16.41
CA THR A 366 22.34 16.80 -17.43
C THR A 366 22.33 16.10 -18.78
N THR A 367 21.16 16.01 -19.39
CA THR A 367 20.93 15.48 -20.73
C THR A 367 20.80 16.64 -21.71
N THR A 368 21.57 16.61 -22.79
CA THR A 368 21.48 17.56 -23.89
C THR A 368 21.04 16.85 -25.17
N ASP A 369 19.84 17.19 -25.64
CA ASP A 369 19.27 16.80 -26.92
C ASP A 369 19.28 18.00 -27.87
N SER A 370 20.23 18.02 -28.81
CA SER A 370 20.36 19.11 -29.80
C SER A 370 19.22 19.18 -30.82
N THR A 371 18.31 18.19 -30.81
CA THR A 371 17.15 18.13 -31.70
C THR A 371 15.85 18.59 -31.02
N ALA A 372 15.86 18.75 -29.69
CA ALA A 372 14.71 19.16 -28.89
C ALA A 372 14.78 20.65 -28.50
N THR A 373 13.63 21.20 -28.08
CA THR A 373 13.54 22.54 -27.50
C THR A 373 12.64 22.48 -26.26
N PRO A 374 13.16 22.74 -25.03
CA PRO A 374 14.55 23.08 -24.72
C PRO A 374 15.50 21.91 -24.98
N ALA A 375 16.75 22.23 -25.33
CA ALA A 375 17.76 21.23 -25.70
C ALA A 375 18.44 20.59 -24.48
N THR A 376 18.31 21.14 -23.28
CA THR A 376 19.02 20.65 -22.09
C THR A 376 18.09 20.49 -20.90
N PHE A 377 18.22 19.36 -20.21
CA PHE A 377 17.45 18.98 -19.02
C PHE A 377 18.40 18.49 -17.93
N THR A 378 18.26 18.99 -16.72
CA THR A 378 19.06 18.55 -15.56
C THR A 378 18.15 17.94 -14.51
N THR A 379 18.52 16.78 -13.97
CA THR A 379 17.79 16.18 -12.86
C THR A 379 17.98 16.99 -11.58
N HIS A 380 16.95 17.06 -10.76
CA HIS A 380 16.98 17.75 -9.46
C HIS A 380 16.87 16.71 -8.34
N PRO A 381 17.99 16.34 -7.67
CA PRO A 381 17.94 15.46 -6.51
C PRO A 381 17.02 16.04 -5.43
N PHE A 382 15.98 15.30 -5.08
CA PHE A 382 15.00 15.74 -4.10
C PHE A 382 15.46 15.41 -2.68
N SER A 383 15.70 16.42 -1.85
CA SER A 383 15.95 16.27 -0.41
C SER A 383 14.83 16.88 0.42
N TYR A 384 14.66 16.41 1.65
CA TYR A 384 13.78 17.07 2.60
C TYR A 384 14.14 16.82 4.07
N GLN A 385 13.82 17.82 4.88
CA GLN A 385 13.96 17.80 6.33
C GLN A 385 12.61 18.04 6.99
N LYS A 386 12.29 17.27 8.03
CA LYS A 386 11.07 17.39 8.82
C LYS A 386 11.40 17.45 10.32
N GLN A 387 10.92 18.49 10.97
CA GLN A 387 11.00 18.67 12.42
C GLN A 387 9.60 18.68 12.99
N LYS A 388 9.36 17.92 14.05
CA LYS A 388 8.06 17.78 14.70
C LYS A 388 8.25 17.80 16.22
N ALA A 389 7.68 18.80 16.88
CA ALA A 389 7.72 18.94 18.33
C ALA A 389 6.30 19.09 18.87
N GLY A 390 6.04 18.57 20.06
CA GLY A 390 4.72 18.73 20.66
C GLY A 390 4.67 18.34 22.12
N ALA A 391 3.58 18.77 22.75
CA ALA A 391 3.24 18.45 24.13
C ALA A 391 1.76 18.06 24.22
N GLU A 392 1.47 17.07 25.06
CA GLU A 392 0.14 16.56 25.37
C GLU A 392 0.00 16.53 26.89
N LEU A 393 -1.15 16.97 27.40
CA LEU A 393 -1.52 16.92 28.81
C LEU A 393 -2.84 16.19 28.97
N GLY A 394 -2.93 15.35 29.99
CA GLY A 394 -4.11 14.58 30.36
C GLY A 394 -4.51 14.85 31.80
N PHE A 395 -5.81 15.09 32.02
CA PHE A 395 -6.39 15.40 33.32
C PHE A 395 -7.49 14.39 33.64
N ARG A 396 -7.34 13.63 34.73
CA ARG A 396 -8.44 12.86 35.32
C ARG A 396 -9.28 13.83 36.13
N LEU A 397 -10.50 14.09 35.66
CA LEU A 397 -11.48 14.97 36.28
C LEU A 397 -12.45 14.14 37.15
N PRO A 398 -13.21 14.78 38.07
CA PRO A 398 -14.26 14.11 38.82
C PRO A 398 -15.30 13.41 37.92
N ALA A 399 -16.10 12.51 38.49
CA ALA A 399 -17.13 11.76 37.76
C ALA A 399 -16.60 10.93 36.57
N SER A 400 -15.39 10.39 36.70
CA SER A 400 -14.75 9.51 35.71
C SER A 400 -14.55 10.14 34.33
N PHE A 401 -14.40 11.47 34.28
CA PHE A 401 -14.00 12.18 33.08
C PHE A 401 -12.47 12.18 32.93
N TYR A 402 -12.00 12.08 31.69
CA TYR A 402 -10.61 12.25 31.31
C TYR A 402 -10.53 13.22 30.15
N LEU A 403 -9.94 14.39 30.39
CA LEU A 403 -9.73 15.43 29.39
C LEU A 403 -8.27 15.39 28.94
N SER A 404 -8.01 15.28 27.64
CA SER A 404 -6.68 15.45 27.08
C SER A 404 -6.65 16.59 26.07
N GLY A 405 -5.52 17.28 26.00
CA GLY A 405 -5.28 18.33 25.04
C GLY A 405 -3.82 18.33 24.61
N GLY A 406 -3.56 18.67 23.35
CA GLY A 406 -2.21 18.64 22.81
C GLY A 406 -1.98 19.65 21.70
N TYR A 407 -0.74 20.12 21.62
CA TYR A 407 -0.25 20.98 20.56
C TYR A 407 0.96 20.33 19.89
N THR A 408 0.98 20.32 18.57
CA THR A 408 2.09 19.83 17.75
C THR A 408 2.43 20.85 16.68
N TYR A 409 3.70 21.25 16.64
CA TYR A 409 4.28 22.03 15.55
C TYR A 409 5.06 21.10 14.62
N VAL A 410 4.86 21.23 13.31
CA VAL A 410 5.64 20.52 12.30
C VAL A 410 6.18 21.50 11.29
N GLN A 411 7.49 21.47 11.06
CA GLN A 411 8.12 22.20 9.96
C GLN A 411 8.67 21.19 8.95
N THR A 412 8.37 21.38 7.68
CA THR A 412 8.98 20.60 6.60
C THR A 412 9.64 21.54 5.61
N LYS A 413 10.91 21.28 5.28
CA LYS A 413 11.68 21.98 4.24
C LYS A 413 12.08 20.97 3.17
N ARG A 414 11.99 21.30 1.88
CA ARG A 414 12.24 20.38 0.78
C ARG A 414 12.89 21.11 -0.39
N ASP A 415 13.68 20.38 -1.18
CA ASP A 415 14.22 20.87 -2.45
C ASP A 415 13.14 20.73 -3.52
N ARG A 416 12.26 21.72 -3.58
CA ARG A 416 11.08 21.74 -4.44
C ARG A 416 10.86 23.14 -5.00
N GLU A 417 10.45 23.22 -6.26
CA GLU A 417 10.38 24.46 -7.02
C GLU A 417 9.20 25.39 -6.68
N ASP A 418 8.06 24.83 -6.24
CA ASP A 418 6.83 25.58 -5.95
C ASP A 418 6.68 25.89 -4.45
N ILE A 419 6.77 24.89 -3.59
CA ILE A 419 6.54 25.00 -2.14
C ILE A 419 7.70 24.34 -1.40
N SER A 420 8.71 25.14 -1.10
CA SER A 420 9.95 24.72 -0.45
C SER A 420 9.74 24.46 1.06
N LYS A 421 8.77 25.13 1.70
CA LYS A 421 8.55 25.02 3.14
C LYS A 421 7.08 24.99 3.56
N ASN A 422 6.77 24.11 4.54
CA ASN A 422 5.50 24.08 5.26
C ASN A 422 5.70 24.24 6.77
N GLN A 423 4.71 24.86 7.39
CA GLN A 423 4.56 24.94 8.85
C GLN A 423 3.15 24.52 9.23
N ASP A 424 3.03 23.43 9.99
CA ASP A 424 1.76 22.90 10.47
C ASP A 424 1.64 23.15 11.97
N ASP A 425 0.58 23.85 12.37
CA ASP A 425 0.12 23.96 13.76
C ASP A 425 -1.07 23.00 13.94
N ILE A 426 -0.93 22.02 14.84
CA ILE A 426 -1.97 21.03 15.11
C ILE A 426 -2.39 21.12 16.57
N LEU A 427 -3.63 21.51 16.81
CA LEU A 427 -4.25 21.54 18.12
C LEU A 427 -5.29 20.42 18.22
N ASN A 428 -5.27 19.65 19.30
CA ASN A 428 -6.29 18.66 19.59
C ASN A 428 -6.80 18.75 21.02
N ALA A 429 -8.07 18.39 21.21
CA ALA A 429 -8.71 18.23 22.50
C ALA A 429 -9.67 17.04 22.45
N GLU A 430 -9.70 16.24 23.51
CA GLU A 430 -10.52 15.03 23.62
C GLU A 430 -11.05 14.87 25.04
N LEU A 431 -12.34 14.57 25.15
CA LEU A 431 -12.99 14.26 26.41
C LEU A 431 -13.49 12.82 26.35
N ARG A 432 -13.08 12.01 27.33
CA ARG A 432 -13.55 10.64 27.55
C ARG A 432 -14.31 10.57 28.87
N TRP A 433 -15.39 9.80 28.90
CA TRP A 433 -16.18 9.53 30.09
C TRP A 433 -16.38 8.03 30.27
N THR A 434 -16.11 7.54 31.48
CA THR A 434 -16.28 6.14 31.89
C THR A 434 -17.00 6.07 33.25
N GLY A 435 -18.02 6.92 33.45
CA GLY A 435 -18.74 7.03 34.72
C GLY A 435 -19.82 5.98 34.92
N ALA A 436 -20.15 5.21 33.88
CA ALA A 436 -21.11 4.11 33.95
C ALA A 436 -20.43 2.80 33.53
N ASP A 437 -20.66 1.74 34.31
CA ASP A 437 -20.09 0.42 34.08
C ASP A 437 -20.68 -0.31 32.86
N PHE A 438 -21.58 0.33 32.11
CA PHE A 438 -22.16 -0.21 30.88
C PHE A 438 -21.82 0.62 29.64
N MET A 439 -21.08 1.73 29.76
CA MET A 439 -20.73 2.55 28.59
C MET A 439 -19.45 3.37 28.74
N LEU A 440 -18.81 3.62 27.60
CA LEU A 440 -17.73 4.58 27.42
C LEU A 440 -18.15 5.57 26.34
N ALA A 441 -17.97 6.86 26.61
CA ALA A 441 -18.20 7.93 25.64
C ALA A 441 -16.93 8.73 25.40
N LYS A 442 -16.67 9.08 24.14
CA LYS A 442 -15.52 9.88 23.74
C LYS A 442 -15.91 10.87 22.65
N VAL A 443 -15.53 12.13 22.85
CA VAL A 443 -15.66 13.19 21.84
C VAL A 443 -14.33 13.90 21.67
N GLY A 444 -13.97 14.25 20.45
CA GLY A 444 -12.69 14.88 20.16
C GLY A 444 -12.75 15.83 18.98
N TYR A 445 -11.86 16.81 19.01
CA TYR A 445 -11.68 17.82 17.98
C TYR A 445 -10.19 18.00 17.69
N GLU A 446 -9.83 18.11 16.41
CA GLU A 446 -8.49 18.45 15.94
C GLU A 446 -8.57 19.53 14.87
N ARG A 447 -7.78 20.59 15.04
CA ARG A 447 -7.54 21.63 14.02
C ARG A 447 -6.11 21.51 13.52
N LEU A 448 -5.94 21.37 12.21
CA LEU A 448 -4.68 21.56 11.51
C LEU A 448 -4.74 22.89 10.76
N HIS A 449 -3.76 23.75 11.00
CA HIS A 449 -3.50 24.94 10.20
C HIS A 449 -2.12 24.79 9.56
N ARG A 450 -2.07 24.64 8.24
CA ARG A 450 -0.83 24.55 7.46
C ARG A 450 -0.61 25.82 6.66
N ARG A 451 0.52 26.47 6.92
CA ARG A 451 1.08 27.52 6.08
C ARG A 451 2.05 26.91 5.07
N ALA A 452 2.07 27.47 3.86
CA ALA A 452 2.99 27.09 2.78
C ALA A 452 3.72 28.32 2.27
N GLU A 453 5.03 28.25 2.14
CA GLU A 453 5.84 29.28 1.48
C GLU A 453 5.86 28.94 -0.02
N PHE A 454 5.01 29.60 -0.79
CA PHE A 454 4.91 29.44 -2.24
C PHE A 454 5.86 30.40 -2.96
N GLU A 455 6.61 29.86 -3.92
CA GLU A 455 7.54 30.58 -4.77
C GLU A 455 7.02 30.54 -6.21
N SER A 456 6.60 31.69 -6.73
CA SER A 456 6.20 31.79 -8.14
C SER A 456 7.43 31.74 -9.05
N PRO A 457 7.37 31.04 -10.20
CA PRO A 457 8.42 31.14 -11.21
C PRO A 457 8.70 32.60 -11.58
N GLN A 458 9.98 32.93 -11.81
CA GLN A 458 10.45 34.28 -12.15
C GLN A 458 11.15 34.31 -13.51
N GLY A 459 11.12 35.46 -14.18
CA GLY A 459 11.90 35.70 -15.40
C GLY A 459 11.44 34.94 -16.65
N LEU A 460 10.19 34.47 -16.66
CA LEU A 460 9.63 33.73 -17.78
C LEU A 460 9.10 34.66 -18.88
N SER A 461 9.17 34.21 -20.14
CA SER A 461 8.47 34.86 -21.26
C SER A 461 6.95 34.78 -21.05
N PRO A 462 6.13 35.75 -21.51
CA PRO A 462 4.67 35.67 -21.41
C PRO A 462 4.03 34.41 -22.01
N THR A 463 4.71 33.75 -22.95
CA THR A 463 4.25 32.51 -23.60
C THR A 463 4.91 31.25 -23.08
N ASP A 464 5.69 31.34 -22.01
CA ASP A 464 6.33 30.19 -21.39
C ASP A 464 5.27 29.30 -20.70
N PRO A 465 5.19 28.00 -21.02
CA PRO A 465 4.27 27.07 -20.35
C PRO A 465 4.38 27.08 -18.82
N LYS A 466 5.55 27.37 -18.26
CA LYS A 466 5.77 27.45 -16.80
C LYS A 466 4.99 28.57 -16.13
N ASN A 467 4.43 29.53 -16.87
CA ASN A 467 3.56 30.56 -16.29
C ASN A 467 2.33 29.97 -15.57
N ILE A 468 1.88 28.76 -15.95
CA ILE A 468 0.77 28.06 -15.27
C ILE A 468 1.10 27.75 -13.80
N GLU A 469 2.36 27.53 -13.47
CA GLU A 469 2.84 27.18 -12.12
C GLU A 469 2.61 28.33 -11.12
N THR A 470 2.46 29.57 -11.60
CA THR A 470 2.06 30.74 -10.78
C THR A 470 0.73 30.49 -10.05
N TYR A 471 -0.20 29.78 -10.69
CA TYR A 471 -1.57 29.56 -10.22
C TYR A 471 -1.80 28.17 -9.64
N LEU A 472 -0.99 27.18 -10.04
CA LEU A 472 -1.11 25.81 -9.54
C LEU A 472 -0.67 25.72 -8.07
N ARG A 473 -1.46 25.01 -7.24
CA ARG A 473 -1.03 24.53 -5.92
C ARG A 473 -1.21 23.03 -5.85
N ARG A 474 -0.08 22.32 -5.80
CA ARG A 474 -0.06 20.87 -5.62
C ARG A 474 -0.48 20.55 -4.17
N TYR A 475 -1.58 19.82 -4.03
CA TYR A 475 -2.31 19.62 -2.76
C TYR A 475 -1.54 18.90 -1.65
N ASP A 476 -0.42 18.26 -1.99
CA ASP A 476 0.43 17.55 -1.04
C ASP A 476 1.19 18.54 -0.13
N ALA A 477 1.56 19.70 -0.68
CA ALA A 477 2.29 20.77 -0.01
C ALA A 477 1.49 22.08 0.16
N ALA A 478 0.36 22.25 -0.53
CA ALA A 478 -0.46 23.45 -0.44
C ALA A 478 -0.87 23.81 1.01
N ALA A 479 -1.01 25.12 1.27
CA ALA A 479 -1.59 25.64 2.50
C ALA A 479 -3.01 25.11 2.67
N LYS A 480 -3.37 24.74 3.90
CA LYS A 480 -4.70 24.22 4.19
C LYS A 480 -5.09 24.35 5.64
N ASP A 481 -6.38 24.46 5.83
CA ASP A 481 -7.04 24.31 7.11
C ASP A 481 -7.81 22.99 7.14
N ARG A 482 -7.75 22.26 8.24
CA ARG A 482 -8.55 21.05 8.41
C ARG A 482 -9.12 20.95 9.81
N ASP A 483 -10.43 20.79 9.87
CA ASP A 483 -11.18 20.44 11.08
C ASP A 483 -11.50 18.96 11.06
N THR A 484 -11.26 18.29 12.19
CA THR A 484 -11.66 16.89 12.37
C THR A 484 -12.45 16.75 13.66
N TYR A 485 -13.70 16.28 13.54
CA TYR A 485 -14.58 15.96 14.65
C TYR A 485 -14.68 14.45 14.80
N LYS A 486 -14.65 13.95 16.04
CA LYS A 486 -14.72 12.52 16.36
C LYS A 486 -15.70 12.30 17.50
N ALA A 487 -16.57 11.31 17.37
CA ALA A 487 -17.42 10.82 18.44
C ALA A 487 -17.40 9.29 18.45
N VAL A 488 -17.25 8.70 19.63
CA VAL A 488 -17.29 7.25 19.84
C VAL A 488 -18.13 6.95 21.07
N LEU A 489 -19.06 6.00 20.94
CA LEU A 489 -19.84 5.46 22.04
C LEU A 489 -19.66 3.94 22.03
N GLU A 490 -19.23 3.37 23.15
CA GLU A 490 -19.12 1.93 23.35
C GLU A 490 -20.09 1.54 24.48
N PHE A 491 -20.87 0.50 24.28
CA PHE A 491 -21.85 0.00 25.23
C PHE A 491 -21.57 -1.47 25.56
N PHE A 492 -21.76 -1.80 26.83
CA PHE A 492 -21.60 -3.13 27.42
C PHE A 492 -22.69 -3.35 28.49
N PRO A 493 -23.98 -3.35 28.10
CA PRO A 493 -25.12 -3.43 29.03
C PRO A 493 -25.16 -4.71 29.87
N VAL A 494 -24.58 -5.81 29.36
CA VAL A 494 -24.40 -7.07 30.06
C VAL A 494 -23.05 -7.67 29.67
N GLN A 495 -22.54 -8.63 30.44
CA GLN A 495 -21.20 -9.24 30.24
C GLN A 495 -20.97 -9.83 28.84
N ASP A 496 -22.05 -10.28 28.20
CA ASP A 496 -22.02 -11.01 26.93
C ASP A 496 -22.45 -10.16 25.73
N LEU A 497 -22.78 -8.87 25.90
CA LEU A 497 -23.22 -7.98 24.83
C LEU A 497 -22.35 -6.72 24.81
N SER A 498 -21.71 -6.46 23.68
CA SER A 498 -21.03 -5.20 23.40
C SER A 498 -21.43 -4.65 22.04
N PHE A 499 -21.57 -3.33 21.92
CA PHE A 499 -21.72 -2.67 20.63
C PHE A 499 -21.13 -1.26 20.67
N SER A 500 -20.65 -0.79 19.52
CA SER A 500 -20.05 0.53 19.40
C SER A 500 -20.61 1.33 18.23
N PHE A 501 -20.57 2.65 18.37
CA PHE A 501 -20.86 3.62 17.32
C PHE A 501 -19.69 4.58 17.20
N GLY A 502 -19.18 4.75 15.99
CA GLY A 502 -18.15 5.72 15.65
C GLY A 502 -18.65 6.70 14.60
N TYR A 503 -18.31 7.96 14.77
CA TYR A 503 -18.50 9.00 13.76
C TYR A 503 -17.26 9.88 13.68
N LYS A 504 -16.82 10.17 12.45
CA LYS A 504 -15.71 11.07 12.20
C LYS A 504 -15.98 11.91 10.96
N ARG A 505 -15.90 13.22 11.13
CA ARG A 505 -16.00 14.18 10.03
C ARG A 505 -14.68 14.91 9.85
N LYS A 506 -14.23 15.03 8.60
CA LYS A 506 -13.06 15.83 8.21
C LYS A 506 -13.50 16.83 7.16
N ASN A 507 -13.23 18.10 7.40
CA ASN A 507 -13.41 19.16 6.40
C ASN A 507 -12.03 19.79 6.16
N THR A 508 -11.52 19.66 4.94
CA THR A 508 -10.24 20.26 4.53
C THR A 508 -10.53 21.35 3.50
N ASP A 509 -9.94 22.53 3.71
CA ASP A 509 -10.05 23.71 2.86
C ASP A 509 -8.65 24.17 2.47
N TYR A 510 -8.38 24.22 1.17
CA TYR A 510 -7.11 24.63 0.57
C TYR A 510 -7.15 26.10 0.14
N LYS A 511 -7.25 27.00 1.13
CA LYS A 511 -7.54 28.44 0.96
C LYS A 511 -6.72 29.19 -0.10
N ASP A 512 -5.45 28.84 -0.27
CA ASP A 512 -4.53 29.55 -1.18
C ASP A 512 -4.46 28.89 -2.57
N THR A 513 -5.28 27.86 -2.82
CA THR A 513 -5.26 27.09 -4.08
C THR A 513 -6.15 27.73 -5.15
N ILE A 514 -5.49 28.31 -6.15
CA ILE A 514 -6.17 28.88 -7.33
C ILE A 514 -6.54 27.74 -8.29
N LEU A 515 -5.54 26.99 -8.78
CA LEU A 515 -5.73 25.77 -9.58
C LEU A 515 -5.28 24.55 -8.78
N GLY A 516 -6.09 23.50 -8.75
CA GLY A 516 -5.84 22.26 -8.02
C GLY A 516 -7.04 21.81 -7.17
N LEU A 517 -6.75 20.99 -6.15
CA LEU A 517 -7.73 20.55 -5.16
C LEU A 517 -8.05 21.70 -4.19
N GLN A 518 -9.32 22.09 -4.11
CA GLN A 518 -9.77 23.19 -3.27
C GLN A 518 -10.43 22.71 -1.97
N ASP A 519 -11.20 21.61 -2.03
CA ASP A 519 -11.83 21.02 -0.85
C ASP A 519 -11.81 19.49 -0.83
N ASP A 520 -11.75 18.93 0.39
CA ASP A 520 -11.90 17.50 0.68
C ASP A 520 -12.76 17.35 1.95
N LYS A 521 -13.95 16.77 1.78
CA LYS A 521 -14.91 16.48 2.86
C LYS A 521 -15.07 14.99 2.99
N ARG A 522 -14.99 14.51 4.23
CA ARG A 522 -15.16 13.09 4.55
C ARG A 522 -16.05 12.91 5.76
N ASP A 523 -17.04 12.05 5.64
CA ASP A 523 -17.88 11.60 6.74
C ASP A 523 -17.75 10.08 6.83
N GLU A 524 -17.33 9.60 7.99
CA GLU A 524 -17.09 8.18 8.28
C GLU A 524 -17.99 7.77 9.45
N PHE A 525 -18.77 6.70 9.29
CA PHE A 525 -19.67 6.15 10.29
C PHE A 525 -19.44 4.65 10.44
N THR A 526 -19.31 4.18 11.68
CA THR A 526 -19.00 2.77 11.99
C THR A 526 -19.93 2.26 13.09
N VAL A 527 -20.38 1.03 12.96
CA VAL A 527 -21.15 0.30 13.97
C VAL A 527 -20.59 -1.11 14.08
N ASP A 528 -20.41 -1.60 15.30
CA ASP A 528 -20.08 -3.00 15.55
C ASP A 528 -20.90 -3.54 16.72
N ALA A 529 -21.15 -4.85 16.72
CA ALA A 529 -21.84 -5.54 17.78
C ALA A 529 -21.35 -6.99 17.93
N ASP A 530 -21.30 -7.47 19.16
CA ASP A 530 -21.04 -8.87 19.54
C ASP A 530 -21.98 -9.25 20.69
N TYR A 531 -22.70 -10.36 20.55
CA TYR A 531 -23.64 -10.84 21.55
C TYR A 531 -23.58 -12.36 21.71
N LEU A 532 -23.22 -12.85 22.90
CA LEU A 532 -23.28 -14.25 23.28
C LEU A 532 -24.55 -14.58 24.09
N ILE A 533 -25.55 -15.13 23.41
CA ILE A 533 -26.83 -15.54 24.00
C ILE A 533 -26.71 -16.94 24.61
N LEU A 534 -26.97 -17.05 25.92
CA LEU A 534 -27.06 -18.32 26.67
C LEU A 534 -25.84 -19.24 26.51
N LYS A 535 -24.65 -18.67 26.20
CA LYS A 535 -23.42 -19.42 25.86
C LYS A 535 -23.60 -20.42 24.70
N ARG A 536 -24.63 -20.23 23.87
CA ARG A 536 -25.03 -21.16 22.80
C ARG A 536 -25.08 -20.50 21.43
N VAL A 537 -25.42 -19.22 21.36
CA VAL A 537 -25.51 -18.48 20.10
C VAL A 537 -24.68 -17.22 20.23
N ARG A 538 -23.61 -17.10 19.44
CA ARG A 538 -22.87 -15.85 19.30
C ARG A 538 -23.32 -15.16 18.02
N LEU A 539 -23.83 -13.96 18.11
CA LEU A 539 -24.14 -13.09 16.98
C LEU A 539 -23.12 -11.97 16.95
N PHE A 540 -22.57 -11.67 15.79
CA PHE A 540 -21.63 -10.56 15.64
C PHE A 540 -21.83 -9.90 14.29
N GLY A 541 -21.47 -8.62 14.20
CA GLY A 541 -21.56 -7.91 12.94
C GLY A 541 -20.96 -6.52 13.00
N TYR A 542 -20.82 -5.94 11.82
CA TYR A 542 -20.33 -4.59 11.63
C TYR A 542 -21.04 -3.91 10.45
N PHE A 543 -21.03 -2.59 10.45
CA PHE A 543 -21.44 -1.74 9.36
C PHE A 543 -20.52 -0.53 9.30
N ASP A 544 -19.93 -0.28 8.13
CA ASP A 544 -19.08 0.86 7.86
C ASP A 544 -19.65 1.64 6.69
N TYR A 545 -19.69 2.97 6.80
CA TYR A 545 -20.08 3.89 5.74
C TYR A 545 -19.06 5.02 5.64
N GLU A 546 -18.57 5.29 4.44
CA GLU A 546 -17.71 6.42 4.14
C GLU A 546 -18.28 7.21 2.97
N TYR A 547 -18.39 8.52 3.18
CA TYR A 547 -18.68 9.49 2.13
C TYR A 547 -17.44 10.35 1.93
N VAL A 548 -16.94 10.44 0.70
CA VAL A 548 -15.85 11.34 0.33
C VAL A 548 -16.33 12.26 -0.79
N LYS A 549 -16.10 13.56 -0.64
CA LYS A 549 -16.30 14.56 -1.68
C LYS A 549 -15.04 15.38 -1.86
N ARG A 550 -14.55 15.47 -3.09
CA ARG A 550 -13.37 16.25 -3.46
C ARG A 550 -13.74 17.20 -4.58
N HIS A 551 -13.41 18.48 -4.43
CA HIS A 551 -13.64 19.47 -5.47
C HIS A 551 -12.30 20.02 -5.99
N GLN A 552 -12.15 20.02 -7.31
CA GLN A 552 -10.99 20.56 -7.98
C GLN A 552 -11.41 21.62 -8.99
N PHE A 553 -10.59 22.66 -9.09
CA PHE A 553 -10.72 23.72 -10.08
C PHE A 553 -9.45 23.73 -10.94
N GLN A 554 -9.62 23.64 -12.24
CA GLN A 554 -8.54 23.38 -13.19
C GLN A 554 -8.68 24.31 -14.40
N ARG A 555 -7.61 24.39 -15.20
CA ARG A 555 -7.59 25.21 -16.41
C ARG A 555 -7.07 24.43 -17.60
N GLN A 556 -7.85 24.45 -18.67
CA GLN A 556 -7.41 24.02 -19.99
C GLN A 556 -6.73 25.19 -20.68
N ILE A 557 -5.57 24.95 -21.30
CA ILE A 557 -4.83 25.94 -22.07
C ILE A 557 -4.30 25.32 -23.37
N PRO A 558 -4.24 26.09 -24.47
CA PRO A 558 -3.49 25.69 -25.65
C PRO A 558 -2.00 25.96 -25.43
N SER A 559 -1.14 25.38 -26.25
CA SER A 559 0.29 25.70 -26.28
C SER A 559 0.73 26.07 -27.69
N PRO A 560 1.44 27.20 -27.93
CA PRO A 560 1.77 28.27 -26.97
C PRO A 560 0.55 29.18 -26.67
N THR A 561 0.51 29.82 -25.49
CA THR A 561 -0.57 30.74 -25.08
C THR A 561 -0.02 31.81 -24.15
N THR A 562 -0.77 32.89 -23.90
CA THR A 562 -0.56 33.80 -22.76
C THR A 562 -1.68 33.70 -21.73
N ALA A 563 -2.72 32.90 -22.01
CA ALA A 563 -3.93 32.80 -21.22
C ALA A 563 -3.77 31.87 -20.01
N TYR A 564 -2.68 31.98 -19.25
CA TYR A 564 -2.40 31.15 -18.07
C TYR A 564 -3.22 31.58 -16.85
N ASP A 565 -3.53 32.86 -16.75
CA ASP A 565 -4.32 33.42 -15.64
C ASP A 565 -5.77 32.91 -15.72
N PRO A 566 -6.25 32.17 -14.69
CA PRO A 566 -7.61 31.65 -14.67
C PRO A 566 -8.69 32.72 -14.54
N THR A 567 -8.35 33.96 -14.21
CA THR A 567 -9.30 35.08 -14.14
C THR A 567 -9.64 35.66 -15.52
N LEU A 568 -8.86 35.32 -16.56
CA LEU A 568 -9.13 35.78 -17.92
C LEU A 568 -10.42 35.15 -18.48
N PRO A 569 -11.19 35.90 -19.28
CA PRO A 569 -12.40 35.38 -19.92
C PRO A 569 -12.14 34.08 -20.69
N PRO A 570 -13.05 33.09 -20.61
CA PRO A 570 -12.87 31.83 -21.32
C PRO A 570 -12.94 32.04 -22.84
N THR A 571 -12.17 31.24 -23.56
CA THR A 571 -12.24 31.06 -25.02
C THR A 571 -12.53 29.60 -25.33
N ALA A 572 -12.75 29.27 -26.60
CA ALA A 572 -12.97 27.88 -27.02
C ALA A 572 -11.80 26.92 -26.73
N THR A 573 -10.58 27.44 -26.51
CA THR A 573 -9.37 26.63 -26.29
C THR A 573 -8.65 26.92 -24.98
N ALA A 574 -8.99 28.01 -24.29
CA ALA A 574 -8.48 28.39 -22.97
C ALA A 574 -9.64 28.70 -22.02
N PHE A 575 -9.94 27.78 -21.11
CA PHE A 575 -11.10 27.88 -20.22
C PHE A 575 -10.85 27.15 -18.91
N ASN A 576 -11.60 27.51 -17.87
CA ASN A 576 -11.55 26.78 -16.61
C ASN A 576 -12.54 25.61 -16.65
N TRP A 577 -12.31 24.62 -15.81
CA TRP A 577 -13.24 23.53 -15.58
C TRP A 577 -13.16 23.06 -14.14
N THR A 578 -14.23 22.50 -13.63
CA THR A 578 -14.28 21.89 -12.30
C THR A 578 -14.47 20.39 -12.42
N SER A 579 -13.95 19.66 -11.43
CA SER A 579 -14.32 18.28 -11.21
C SER A 579 -14.68 18.06 -9.76
N THR A 580 -15.88 17.54 -9.53
CA THR A 580 -16.36 17.13 -8.21
C THR A 580 -16.48 15.61 -8.18
N GLN A 581 -15.55 14.97 -7.47
CA GLN A 581 -15.56 13.53 -7.27
C GLN A 581 -16.29 13.21 -5.97
N THR A 582 -17.24 12.29 -6.03
CA THR A 582 -17.99 11.80 -4.88
C THR A 582 -17.89 10.29 -4.81
N GLU A 583 -17.37 9.75 -3.70
CA GLU A 583 -17.26 8.31 -3.44
C GLU A 583 -18.19 7.98 -2.27
N ARG A 584 -19.05 6.96 -2.42
CA ARG A 584 -19.94 6.42 -1.39
C ARG A 584 -19.60 4.95 -1.19
N ASN A 585 -18.93 4.67 -0.08
CA ASN A 585 -18.49 3.33 0.26
C ASN A 585 -19.32 2.83 1.43
N TYR A 586 -19.81 1.60 1.36
CA TYR A 586 -20.34 0.94 2.55
C TYR A 586 -20.04 -0.54 2.55
N GLY A 587 -19.81 -1.07 3.75
CA GLY A 587 -19.61 -2.48 3.99
C GLY A 587 -20.41 -2.93 5.19
N TYR A 588 -20.86 -4.17 5.18
CA TYR A 588 -21.42 -4.80 6.37
C TYR A 588 -21.05 -6.27 6.42
N GLY A 589 -20.95 -6.78 7.64
CA GLY A 589 -20.80 -8.20 7.89
C GLY A 589 -21.73 -8.65 9.00
N LEU A 590 -22.32 -9.83 8.81
CA LEU A 590 -23.18 -10.48 9.79
C LEU A 590 -22.71 -11.92 9.98
N GLY A 591 -22.52 -12.33 11.22
CA GLY A 591 -22.05 -13.65 11.57
C GLY A 591 -22.80 -14.26 12.74
N MET A 592 -22.91 -15.59 12.71
CA MET A 592 -23.51 -16.39 13.76
C MET A 592 -22.67 -17.63 14.03
N GLU A 593 -22.38 -17.90 15.30
CA GLU A 593 -21.89 -19.20 15.77
C GLU A 593 -22.96 -19.85 16.66
N LEU A 594 -23.42 -21.03 16.26
CA LEU A 594 -24.40 -21.83 16.98
C LEU A 594 -23.72 -23.08 17.54
N TYR A 595 -23.53 -23.11 18.86
CA TYR A 595 -23.00 -24.27 19.58
C TYR A 595 -24.11 -25.32 19.80
N LEU A 596 -24.51 -25.99 18.71
CA LEU A 596 -25.56 -27.03 18.66
C LEU A 596 -25.39 -28.08 19.76
N ILE A 597 -24.16 -28.56 19.94
CA ILE A 597 -23.75 -29.37 21.09
C ILE A 597 -22.52 -28.68 21.69
N PRO A 598 -22.62 -28.09 22.89
CA PRO A 598 -21.50 -27.36 23.49
C PRO A 598 -20.20 -28.16 23.46
N LYS A 599 -19.12 -27.53 22.96
CA LYS A 599 -17.78 -28.12 22.78
C LYS A 599 -17.66 -29.28 21.78
N LYS A 600 -18.75 -29.72 21.14
CA LYS A 600 -18.75 -30.84 20.20
C LYS A 600 -19.18 -30.47 18.80
N LEU A 601 -20.25 -29.71 18.63
CA LEU A 601 -20.81 -29.38 17.32
C LEU A 601 -21.14 -27.89 17.26
N THR A 602 -20.47 -27.21 16.34
CA THR A 602 -20.65 -25.78 16.09
C THR A 602 -20.99 -25.55 14.62
N LEU A 603 -22.06 -24.81 14.36
CA LEU A 603 -22.38 -24.26 13.04
C LEU A 603 -21.97 -22.79 13.03
N ARG A 604 -21.19 -22.38 12.02
CA ARG A 604 -20.83 -20.98 11.77
C ARG A 604 -21.40 -20.56 10.42
N LEU A 605 -22.12 -19.44 10.44
CA LEU A 605 -22.63 -18.74 9.27
C LEU A 605 -22.02 -17.35 9.25
N GLN A 606 -21.61 -16.87 8.09
CA GLN A 606 -21.11 -15.52 7.93
C GLN A 606 -21.47 -14.99 6.54
N ASN A 607 -21.85 -13.72 6.47
CA ASN A 607 -22.00 -12.97 5.25
C ASN A 607 -21.23 -11.66 5.37
N ASP A 608 -20.48 -11.31 4.33
CA ASP A 608 -19.85 -10.01 4.19
C ASP A 608 -20.24 -9.41 2.84
N TYR A 609 -20.45 -8.10 2.85
CA TYR A 609 -20.83 -7.32 1.69
C TYR A 609 -20.04 -6.01 1.70
N LEU A 610 -19.45 -5.66 0.55
CA LEU A 610 -18.76 -4.39 0.35
C LEU A 610 -19.23 -3.79 -0.97
N LYS A 611 -19.49 -2.49 -0.97
CA LYS A 611 -19.83 -1.72 -2.17
C LYS A 611 -19.12 -0.36 -2.16
N SER A 612 -18.65 0.03 -3.32
CA SER A 612 -18.14 1.36 -3.64
C SER A 612 -18.94 1.87 -4.83
N ASP A 613 -19.51 3.07 -4.70
CA ASP A 613 -20.17 3.81 -5.78
C ASP A 613 -19.49 5.18 -5.90
N GLY A 614 -18.77 5.43 -6.97
CA GLY A 614 -18.10 6.69 -7.27
C GLY A 614 -18.71 7.42 -8.46
N TYR A 615 -18.69 8.75 -8.37
CA TYR A 615 -19.22 9.67 -9.37
C TYR A 615 -18.22 10.79 -9.61
N ALA A 616 -17.96 11.13 -10.86
CA ALA A 616 -17.16 12.29 -11.22
C ALA A 616 -18.02 13.27 -12.04
N ASP A 617 -18.41 14.37 -11.41
CA ASP A 617 -19.05 15.53 -12.05
C ASP A 617 -17.97 16.38 -12.72
N TYR A 618 -18.07 16.61 -14.02
CA TYR A 618 -17.21 17.53 -14.75
C TYR A 618 -18.03 18.72 -15.23
N THR A 619 -17.52 19.93 -14.99
CA THR A 619 -18.17 21.14 -15.50
C THR A 619 -17.19 22.00 -16.28
N TYR A 620 -17.49 22.32 -17.53
CA TYR A 620 -16.71 23.28 -18.31
C TYR A 620 -17.20 24.71 -18.10
N LEU A 621 -16.30 25.62 -17.75
CA LEU A 621 -16.62 27.02 -17.49
C LEU A 621 -16.30 27.88 -18.72
N LEU A 622 -17.05 27.64 -19.81
CA LEU A 622 -16.85 28.25 -21.12
C LEU A 622 -17.58 29.60 -21.33
N GLY A 623 -18.44 29.99 -20.40
CA GLY A 623 -19.25 31.21 -20.53
C GLY A 623 -20.21 31.13 -21.71
N THR A 624 -20.17 32.09 -22.64
CA THR A 624 -20.99 32.09 -23.86
C THR A 624 -20.39 31.24 -25.00
N ASN A 625 -19.18 30.70 -24.83
CA ASN A 625 -18.58 29.85 -25.85
C ASN A 625 -19.27 28.47 -25.87
N PRO A 626 -19.55 27.89 -27.05
CA PRO A 626 -20.18 26.58 -27.12
C PRO A 626 -19.24 25.47 -26.62
N LEU A 627 -19.83 24.43 -26.04
CA LEU A 627 -19.13 23.18 -25.77
C LEU A 627 -18.67 22.51 -27.08
N PRO A 628 -17.59 21.70 -27.04
CA PRO A 628 -17.24 20.83 -28.16
C PRO A 628 -18.45 19.99 -28.61
N ALA A 629 -18.57 19.79 -29.93
CA ALA A 629 -19.71 19.07 -30.50
C ALA A 629 -19.90 17.69 -29.84
N GLY A 630 -21.14 17.37 -29.50
CA GLY A 630 -21.49 16.11 -28.82
C GLY A 630 -21.24 16.11 -27.31
N ARG A 631 -20.78 17.21 -26.72
CA ARG A 631 -20.64 17.35 -25.26
C ARG A 631 -21.71 18.28 -24.68
N SER A 632 -22.28 17.87 -23.57
CA SER A 632 -23.11 18.66 -22.65
C SER A 632 -22.53 18.49 -21.25
N GLU A 633 -22.81 19.41 -20.33
CA GLU A 633 -22.41 19.22 -18.93
C GLU A 633 -23.00 17.90 -18.38
N ASP A 634 -24.21 17.51 -18.82
CA ASP A 634 -24.84 16.25 -18.38
C ASP A 634 -24.21 14.96 -18.94
N ASN A 635 -23.40 15.01 -20.00
CA ASN A 635 -22.93 13.80 -20.71
C ASN A 635 -21.43 13.53 -20.61
N ILE A 636 -20.71 14.40 -19.89
CA ILE A 636 -19.29 14.25 -19.56
C ILE A 636 -19.08 13.71 -18.14
N ASP A 637 -20.15 13.69 -17.35
CA ASP A 637 -20.17 13.10 -16.02
C ASP A 637 -20.00 11.59 -16.10
N ILE A 638 -19.18 11.05 -15.20
CA ILE A 638 -18.85 9.62 -15.15
C ILE A 638 -19.55 9.03 -13.92
N SER A 639 -20.51 8.14 -14.16
CA SER A 639 -21.40 7.60 -13.13
C SER A 639 -20.89 6.36 -12.40
N ASP A 640 -19.89 5.71 -12.98
CA ASP A 640 -19.30 4.42 -12.64
C ASP A 640 -17.79 4.61 -12.46
N TRP A 641 -17.42 5.45 -11.48
CA TRP A 641 -16.03 5.80 -11.21
C TRP A 641 -15.50 4.96 -10.03
N ASP A 642 -14.64 3.96 -10.31
CA ASP A 642 -14.15 3.00 -9.32
C ASP A 642 -15.30 2.21 -8.61
N ASP A 643 -16.35 1.81 -9.36
CA ASP A 643 -17.48 1.06 -8.81
C ASP A 643 -17.15 -0.43 -8.66
N TYR A 644 -17.46 -0.98 -7.47
CA TYR A 644 -17.30 -2.41 -7.26
C TYR A 644 -18.18 -2.95 -6.15
N ARG A 645 -18.41 -4.26 -6.22
CA ARG A 645 -19.19 -5.01 -5.25
C ARG A 645 -18.50 -6.33 -4.93
N LEU A 646 -18.31 -6.61 -3.65
CA LEU A 646 -17.81 -7.90 -3.17
C LEU A 646 -18.86 -8.52 -2.25
N GLN A 647 -19.22 -9.77 -2.50
CA GLN A 647 -20.12 -10.54 -1.64
C GLN A 647 -19.47 -11.84 -1.24
N ASN A 648 -19.44 -12.13 0.06
CA ASN A 648 -18.94 -13.38 0.59
C ASN A 648 -20.00 -14.05 1.46
N TYR A 649 -20.10 -15.38 1.36
CA TYR A 649 -20.85 -16.21 2.30
C TYR A 649 -19.97 -17.35 2.77
N LEU A 650 -20.08 -17.71 4.04
CA LEU A 650 -19.43 -18.88 4.62
C LEU A 650 -20.43 -19.67 5.45
N VAL A 651 -20.52 -20.96 5.15
CA VAL A 651 -21.19 -21.97 5.96
C VAL A 651 -20.16 -22.98 6.40
N LYS A 652 -19.97 -23.15 7.71
CA LYS A 652 -18.95 -24.04 8.26
C LYS A 652 -19.51 -24.83 9.43
N VAL A 653 -19.43 -26.16 9.36
CA VAL A 653 -19.76 -27.08 10.46
C VAL A 653 -18.47 -27.62 11.04
N ILE A 654 -18.32 -27.50 12.35
CA ILE A 654 -17.16 -27.97 13.11
C ILE A 654 -17.65 -29.05 14.07
N TYR A 655 -17.13 -30.26 13.93
CA TYR A 655 -17.48 -31.41 14.76
C TYR A 655 -16.25 -31.97 15.47
N HIS A 656 -16.17 -31.79 16.78
CA HIS A 656 -15.18 -32.43 17.65
C HIS A 656 -15.71 -33.82 18.06
N MET A 657 -15.31 -34.84 17.30
CA MET A 657 -15.68 -36.24 17.58
C MET A 657 -15.10 -36.71 18.92
N THR A 658 -13.84 -36.36 19.18
CA THR A 658 -13.14 -36.57 20.45
C THR A 658 -12.32 -35.31 20.78
N PRO A 659 -11.74 -35.18 21.99
CA PRO A 659 -10.80 -34.09 22.27
C PRO A 659 -9.61 -34.03 21.31
N SER A 660 -9.27 -35.17 20.69
CA SER A 660 -8.14 -35.33 19.77
C SER A 660 -8.53 -35.30 18.29
N ILE A 661 -9.79 -35.53 17.91
CA ILE A 661 -10.20 -35.61 16.49
C ILE A 661 -11.30 -34.60 16.22
N SER A 662 -11.09 -33.76 15.22
CA SER A 662 -12.10 -32.83 14.72
C SER A 662 -12.27 -32.93 13.21
N PHE A 663 -13.51 -32.75 12.77
CA PHE A 663 -13.89 -32.67 11.37
C PHE A 663 -14.50 -31.31 11.10
N ILE A 664 -14.18 -30.73 9.94
CA ILE A 664 -14.74 -29.48 9.48
C ILE A 664 -15.27 -29.71 8.08
N ALA A 665 -16.54 -29.42 7.85
CA ALA A 665 -17.10 -29.34 6.50
C ALA A 665 -17.55 -27.90 6.26
N GLY A 666 -17.28 -27.36 5.09
CA GLY A 666 -17.69 -26.00 4.78
C GLY A 666 -17.89 -25.72 3.31
N TRP A 667 -18.62 -24.65 3.08
CA TRP A 667 -18.86 -24.05 1.78
C TRP A 667 -18.65 -22.54 1.92
N ALA A 668 -17.83 -21.98 1.04
CA ALA A 668 -17.66 -20.55 0.88
C ALA A 668 -18.10 -20.13 -0.52
N TYR A 669 -18.71 -18.96 -0.62
CA TYR A 669 -19.04 -18.29 -1.86
C TYR A 669 -18.39 -16.93 -1.88
N ALA A 670 -17.85 -16.55 -3.03
CA ALA A 670 -17.35 -15.20 -3.28
C ALA A 670 -17.83 -14.73 -4.64
N LYS A 671 -18.34 -13.50 -4.73
CA LYS A 671 -18.66 -12.84 -5.98
C LYS A 671 -18.08 -11.44 -5.97
N TYR A 672 -17.30 -11.13 -7.00
CA TYR A 672 -16.76 -9.81 -7.22
C TYR A 672 -17.29 -9.29 -8.55
N ASP A 673 -17.96 -8.15 -8.51
CA ASP A 673 -18.37 -7.38 -9.68
C ASP A 673 -17.56 -6.08 -9.66
N TYR A 674 -17.03 -5.69 -10.81
CA TYR A 674 -16.31 -4.43 -11.02
C TYR A 674 -16.92 -3.77 -12.24
N ASP A 675 -17.30 -2.51 -12.10
CA ASP A 675 -17.91 -1.71 -13.14
C ASP A 675 -17.18 -0.37 -13.10
N ASP A 676 -16.49 -0.02 -14.18
CA ASP A 676 -15.66 1.19 -14.18
C ASP A 676 -15.61 1.72 -15.60
N ALA A 677 -15.91 3.00 -15.76
CA ALA A 677 -15.92 3.65 -17.07
C ALA A 677 -14.59 3.52 -17.83
N GLN A 678 -13.48 3.28 -17.13
CA GLN A 678 -12.17 3.03 -17.73
C GLN A 678 -12.13 1.68 -18.50
N TYR A 679 -12.89 0.69 -18.06
CA TYR A 679 -12.89 -0.68 -18.60
C TYR A 679 -14.23 -1.09 -19.23
N ASP A 680 -15.31 -0.32 -19.02
CA ASP A 680 -16.59 -0.59 -19.67
C ASP A 680 -16.44 -0.59 -21.20
N GLY A 681 -16.96 -1.65 -21.82
CA GLY A 681 -16.82 -1.87 -23.26
C GLY A 681 -15.37 -1.99 -23.76
N TYR A 682 -14.41 -2.38 -22.90
CA TYR A 682 -13.00 -2.53 -23.29
C TYR A 682 -12.85 -3.36 -24.57
N GLN A 683 -12.09 -2.82 -25.51
CA GLN A 683 -11.79 -3.46 -26.78
C GLN A 683 -10.28 -3.42 -27.04
N TYR A 684 -9.76 -4.52 -27.59
CA TYR A 684 -8.45 -4.49 -28.22
C TYR A 684 -8.49 -3.54 -29.42
N VAL A 685 -7.75 -2.45 -29.33
CA VAL A 685 -7.64 -1.41 -30.37
C VAL A 685 -6.24 -1.37 -31.01
N PRO A 686 -5.73 -2.50 -31.54
CA PRO A 686 -4.38 -2.58 -32.08
C PRO A 686 -4.20 -1.56 -33.20
N ALA A 687 -3.16 -0.75 -33.09
CA ALA A 687 -2.99 0.40 -33.95
C ALA A 687 -2.76 0.00 -35.42
N THR A 688 -3.64 0.45 -36.31
CA THR A 688 -3.39 0.54 -37.75
C THR A 688 -2.80 1.92 -38.04
N THR A 689 -1.47 2.04 -38.17
CA THR A 689 -0.71 3.25 -38.58
C THR A 689 -1.42 4.61 -38.39
N GLY A 690 -1.16 5.31 -37.28
CA GLY A 690 -1.74 6.63 -36.98
C GLY A 690 -1.87 6.91 -35.47
N SER A 691 -2.10 8.18 -35.11
CA SER A 691 -2.01 8.76 -33.75
C SER A 691 -3.19 8.49 -32.80
N SER A 692 -3.83 7.31 -32.86
CA SER A 692 -5.02 7.02 -32.01
C SER A 692 -5.23 5.54 -31.67
N GLY A 693 -4.21 4.68 -31.81
CA GLY A 693 -4.30 3.25 -31.46
C GLY A 693 -3.44 2.86 -30.26
N ALA A 694 -3.64 1.64 -29.76
CA ALA A 694 -2.84 1.09 -28.66
C ALA A 694 -2.65 -0.43 -28.80
N TYR A 695 -1.48 -0.93 -28.46
CA TYR A 695 -1.29 -2.37 -28.26
C TYR A 695 -1.36 -2.69 -26.77
N LEU A 696 -2.59 -2.92 -26.31
CA LEU A 696 -2.89 -3.30 -24.94
C LEU A 696 -3.00 -4.81 -24.82
N THR A 697 -2.59 -5.38 -23.70
CA THR A 697 -2.62 -6.83 -23.50
C THR A 697 -3.91 -7.36 -22.90
N GLY A 698 -4.75 -6.45 -22.39
CA GLY A 698 -5.96 -6.78 -21.64
C GLY A 698 -5.69 -6.91 -20.13
N ALA A 699 -4.60 -6.34 -19.62
CA ALA A 699 -4.33 -6.34 -18.19
C ALA A 699 -5.50 -5.68 -17.44
N TYR A 700 -6.04 -6.41 -16.46
CA TYR A 700 -7.16 -6.00 -15.60
C TYR A 700 -8.51 -5.80 -16.32
N GLN A 701 -8.67 -6.22 -17.57
CA GLN A 701 -9.86 -5.89 -18.37
C GLN A 701 -11.18 -6.44 -17.78
N ASP A 702 -11.17 -7.66 -17.23
CA ASP A 702 -12.38 -8.35 -16.77
C ASP A 702 -12.16 -8.98 -15.38
N PRO A 703 -12.06 -8.20 -14.29
CA PRO A 703 -11.69 -8.75 -12.98
C PRO A 703 -12.86 -9.49 -12.28
N GLY A 704 -14.06 -9.49 -12.86
CA GLY A 704 -15.25 -10.08 -12.25
C GLY A 704 -15.18 -11.60 -12.11
N TYR A 705 -15.69 -12.14 -11.00
CA TYR A 705 -15.72 -13.58 -10.77
C TYR A 705 -16.88 -14.02 -9.86
N ARG A 706 -17.20 -15.32 -9.93
CA ARG A 706 -18.06 -16.04 -9.00
C ARG A 706 -17.42 -17.38 -8.65
N ALA A 707 -17.16 -17.59 -7.37
CA ALA A 707 -16.48 -18.77 -6.86
C ALA A 707 -17.32 -19.49 -5.79
N HIS A 708 -17.39 -20.81 -5.88
CA HIS A 708 -17.86 -21.71 -4.83
C HIS A 708 -16.70 -22.59 -4.40
N VAL A 709 -16.33 -22.53 -3.12
CA VAL A 709 -15.28 -23.35 -2.52
C VAL A 709 -15.93 -24.31 -1.53
N PHE A 710 -15.79 -25.61 -1.78
CA PHE A 710 -16.21 -26.66 -0.86
C PHE A 710 -14.98 -27.25 -0.21
N PHE A 711 -14.99 -27.45 1.10
CA PHE A 711 -13.86 -28.03 1.80
C PHE A 711 -14.27 -28.99 2.92
N LEU A 712 -13.48 -30.05 3.06
CA LEU A 712 -13.57 -31.01 4.15
C LEU A 712 -12.19 -31.13 4.78
N SER A 713 -12.09 -30.82 6.07
CA SER A 713 -10.84 -30.92 6.84
C SER A 713 -10.98 -31.91 7.97
N THR A 714 -9.93 -32.68 8.21
CA THR A 714 -9.77 -33.53 9.40
C THR A 714 -8.55 -33.05 10.17
N GLY A 715 -8.68 -32.86 11.47
CA GLY A 715 -7.62 -32.41 12.37
C GLY A 715 -7.43 -33.40 13.51
N TYR A 716 -6.18 -33.78 13.77
CA TYR A 716 -5.77 -34.65 14.87
C TYR A 716 -4.86 -33.89 15.85
N LYS A 717 -5.31 -33.74 17.09
CA LYS A 717 -4.60 -33.18 18.23
C LYS A 717 -4.02 -34.28 19.11
N PHE A 718 -2.73 -34.21 19.40
CA PHE A 718 -2.01 -35.16 20.25
C PHE A 718 -1.28 -34.48 21.39
#